data_AF-B3PGR3-F1
#
_entry.id   AF-B3PGR3-F1
#
_cell.length_a   1.000
_cell.length_b   1.000
_cell.length_c   1.000
_cell.angle_alpha   90.00
_cell.angle_beta   90.00
_cell.angle_gamma   90.00
#
_symmetry.space_group_name_H-M   'P 1'
#
loop_
_entity.id
_entity.type
_entity.pdbx_description
1 polymer ?
#
loop_
_entity_poly.entity_id
_entity_poly.type
_entity_poly.pdbx_seq_one_letter_code
_entity_poly.pdbx_strand_id
1 'polypeptide(L)'
;MVTTTNSTNAATGSSIISALGTGSGIDTNALTNQLVEINKAAQTQRLTTRKTLLETQISDYGLLRSSLAKLESAAAALGSSDTFNAKAVSLPSTSLLSITKLNASANAGDYQLKVEQIAQAQSLSSGTFASMNAPIGKGTLTIRLGEWNDDLTSFGVDSTKTGAEIVIDDSNNSLMGLRDAINKAGIGVSASIVSDGGSYKLLLTAKSGAKNEIEISVAEADGSSGLSSFSFNESTQNLTQQQGGLDAKIRVNGLLVSRESNQVKDVVEGLEFDLFAASTTETITINITEDKTVAETAIRDFVTAYNTFKTEVEKLVGFDAEKKDYGSLRTDPLAKNLVQGIRNILSSSVAGLSGGFTNLSYLGIRTELDGSLKIIENEGNTGFRAAIDNNFDLVRDLFVPKTSSSTAQIDITKYTANTKPGTYDVVISQQPSKGKLTGDELQLTFPLDTTGKDYSFKMRVDGIETNLISLPSDKVYASGAELAMDLQSLINLDSNVKEARASLAVSYDADTGTLQFISDAYGSSTRIDITEASDDLADLGLSVATGVSGKDVAGTVGGVAAFGYGNVLLPALGSPAEGLTMTIEPGTTSGSVTFSRGFSGTMSNLINDYLKSSGVIKEREDSINRDITRVGKDEEALERRSEAYRARLMSQFQAMEAIVRSLNSTGSFLDGILDRLPFTAKSS
;
A
#
# COMPACT_ATOMS: atom_id res chain seq x y z
N MET A 1 -45.69 17.44 26.52
CA MET A 1 -45.83 18.67 27.32
C MET A 1 -46.53 19.67 26.41
N VAL A 2 -47.81 19.90 26.68
CA VAL A 2 -48.68 20.78 25.88
C VAL A 2 -48.28 22.21 26.24
N THR A 3 -47.67 22.93 25.30
CA THR A 3 -47.50 24.38 25.39
C THR A 3 -48.52 25.03 24.47
N THR A 4 -49.59 25.46 25.11
CA THR A 4 -50.63 26.36 24.61
C THR A 4 -50.04 27.64 24.03
N THR A 5 -50.11 27.82 22.72
CA THR A 5 -49.93 29.14 22.08
C THR A 5 -51.20 29.96 22.32
N ASN A 6 -51.16 30.81 23.34
CA ASN A 6 -52.17 31.83 23.56
C ASN A 6 -52.18 32.83 22.40
N SER A 7 -53.39 33.06 21.87
CA SER A 7 -53.77 34.14 20.98
C SER A 7 -53.24 35.50 21.46
N THR A 8 -52.39 36.16 20.67
CA THR A 8 -51.99 37.56 20.84
C THR A 8 -52.74 38.51 19.91
N ASN A 9 -53.82 38.05 19.25
CA ASN A 9 -54.69 38.89 18.42
C ASN A 9 -55.50 39.93 19.23
N ALA A 10 -55.51 39.86 20.56
CA ALA A 10 -56.24 40.80 21.42
C ALA A 10 -55.38 41.93 22.00
N ALA A 11 -54.04 41.85 21.92
CA ALA A 11 -53.14 42.83 22.55
C ALA A 11 -52.75 44.00 21.62
N THR A 12 -52.86 43.82 20.30
CA THR A 12 -52.56 44.83 19.29
C THR A 12 -53.70 45.85 19.09
N GLY A 13 -54.95 45.43 19.32
CA GLY A 13 -56.11 46.34 19.22
C GLY A 13 -56.17 47.41 20.31
N SER A 14 -55.65 47.12 21.51
CA SER A 14 -55.71 48.03 22.67
C SER A 14 -54.59 49.09 22.67
N SER A 15 -53.42 48.72 22.15
CA SER A 15 -52.25 49.62 22.06
C SER A 15 -52.39 50.67 20.95
N ILE A 16 -53.22 50.42 19.94
CA ILE A 16 -53.57 51.39 18.88
C ILE A 16 -54.56 52.45 19.38
N ILE A 17 -55.45 52.10 20.31
CA ILE A 17 -56.49 53.02 20.82
C ILE A 17 -55.94 53.95 21.91
N SER A 18 -54.88 53.55 22.63
CA SER A 18 -54.20 54.36 23.64
C SER A 18 -53.33 55.50 23.08
N ALA A 19 -53.07 55.54 21.77
CA ALA A 19 -52.18 56.53 21.13
C ALA A 19 -52.92 57.74 20.51
N LEU A 20 -54.25 57.82 20.65
CA LEU A 20 -55.09 58.83 20.00
C LEU A 20 -55.39 60.08 20.87
N GLY A 21 -54.70 60.23 22.00
CA GLY A 21 -54.76 61.43 22.86
C GLY A 21 -53.57 62.36 22.62
N THR A 22 -53.82 63.49 21.94
CA THR A 22 -52.99 64.72 21.87
C THR A 22 -51.54 64.57 21.40
N GLY A 23 -51.28 64.77 20.09
CA GLY A 23 -49.92 64.95 19.54
C GLY A 23 -49.45 63.92 18.52
N SER A 24 -50.30 63.49 17.57
CA SER A 24 -49.96 62.82 16.29
C SER A 24 -48.99 61.60 16.29
N GLY A 25 -48.68 60.98 17.42
CA GLY A 25 -47.65 59.92 17.60
C GLY A 25 -47.94 58.56 16.95
N ILE A 26 -48.38 58.52 15.69
CA ILE A 26 -48.33 57.31 14.87
C ILE A 26 -46.86 57.07 14.55
N ASP A 27 -46.28 56.04 15.15
CA ASP A 27 -44.98 55.54 14.73
C ASP A 27 -45.13 54.85 13.36
N THR A 28 -45.09 55.68 12.31
CA THR A 28 -45.19 55.25 10.91
C THR A 28 -44.05 54.31 10.54
N ASN A 29 -42.90 54.39 11.23
CA ASN A 29 -41.81 53.43 11.08
C ASN A 29 -42.22 52.07 11.66
N ALA A 30 -42.76 52.02 12.89
CA ALA A 30 -43.22 50.78 13.49
C ALA A 30 -44.34 50.11 12.68
N LEU A 31 -45.33 50.87 12.20
CA LEU A 31 -46.42 50.33 11.39
C LEU A 31 -45.93 49.82 10.02
N THR A 32 -45.04 50.56 9.36
CA THR A 32 -44.45 50.13 8.08
C THR A 32 -43.62 48.86 8.26
N ASN A 33 -42.82 48.77 9.34
CA ASN A 33 -42.06 47.57 9.66
C ASN A 33 -42.97 46.36 9.83
N GLN A 34 -44.05 46.48 10.61
CA GLN A 34 -45.00 45.40 10.83
C GLN A 34 -45.67 44.92 9.54
N LEU A 35 -46.06 45.84 8.65
CA LEU A 35 -46.68 45.50 7.36
C LEU A 35 -45.70 44.79 6.43
N VAL A 36 -44.43 45.21 6.40
CA VAL A 36 -43.37 44.57 5.60
C VAL A 36 -43.06 43.17 6.14
N GLU A 37 -42.95 43.02 7.46
CA GLU A 37 -42.71 41.72 8.11
C GLU A 37 -43.85 40.73 7.82
N ILE A 38 -45.11 41.16 7.94
CA ILE A 38 -46.27 40.31 7.61
C ILE A 38 -46.26 39.91 6.14
N ASN A 39 -45.90 40.83 5.24
CA ASN A 39 -45.85 40.56 3.80
C ASN A 39 -44.79 39.53 3.43
N LYS A 40 -43.61 39.57 4.05
CA LYS A 40 -42.50 38.65 3.74
C LYS A 40 -42.53 37.35 4.54
N ALA A 41 -43.22 37.30 5.70
CA ALA A 41 -43.20 36.19 6.65
C ALA A 41 -43.38 34.80 6.02
N ALA A 42 -44.41 34.61 5.18
CA ALA A 42 -44.69 33.29 4.59
C ALA A 42 -43.59 32.82 3.63
N GLN A 43 -43.01 33.74 2.86
CA GLN A 43 -41.94 33.42 1.92
C GLN A 43 -40.61 33.20 2.65
N THR A 44 -40.30 34.04 3.63
CA THR A 44 -39.14 33.85 4.52
C THR A 44 -39.23 32.48 5.19
N GLN A 45 -40.36 32.15 5.81
CA GLN A 45 -40.53 30.85 6.47
C GLN A 45 -40.30 29.68 5.52
N ARG A 46 -40.80 29.74 4.27
CA ARG A 46 -40.58 28.70 3.27
C ARG A 46 -39.12 28.57 2.86
N LEU A 47 -38.43 29.69 2.64
CA LEU A 47 -37.01 29.70 2.28
C LEU A 47 -36.14 29.20 3.43
N THR A 48 -36.36 29.69 4.65
CA THR A 48 -35.67 29.24 5.85
C THR A 48 -35.90 27.75 6.08
N THR A 49 -37.14 27.26 6.00
CA THR A 49 -37.44 25.82 6.16
C THR A 49 -36.70 24.99 5.12
N ARG A 50 -36.66 25.45 3.86
CA ARG A 50 -35.93 24.77 2.78
C ARG A 50 -34.42 24.79 3.01
N LYS A 51 -33.87 25.93 3.43
CA LYS A 51 -32.44 26.09 3.74
C LYS A 51 -32.01 25.17 4.87
N THR A 52 -32.74 25.19 5.98
CA THR A 52 -32.51 24.32 7.13
C THR A 52 -32.59 22.85 6.75
N LEU A 53 -33.56 22.45 5.90
CA LEU A 53 -33.61 21.08 5.40
C LEU A 53 -32.35 20.72 4.60
N LEU A 54 -31.92 21.56 3.66
CA LEU A 54 -30.74 21.30 2.83
C LEU A 54 -29.44 21.24 3.66
N GLU A 55 -29.27 22.15 4.62
CA GLU A 55 -28.13 22.15 5.57
C GLU A 55 -28.13 20.89 6.46
N THR A 56 -29.33 20.44 6.88
CA THR A 56 -29.49 19.18 7.62
C THR A 56 -29.13 17.99 6.75
N GLN A 57 -29.54 17.98 5.47
CA GLN A 57 -29.17 16.91 4.53
C GLN A 57 -27.65 16.83 4.33
N ILE A 58 -26.93 17.96 4.23
CA ILE A 58 -25.46 17.94 4.17
C ILE A 58 -24.87 17.28 5.43
N SER A 59 -25.38 17.65 6.60
CA SER A 59 -24.92 17.08 7.88
C SER A 59 -25.18 15.57 7.95
N ASP A 60 -26.38 15.14 7.54
CA ASP A 60 -26.79 13.74 7.50
C ASP A 60 -26.00 12.92 6.47
N TYR A 61 -25.61 13.50 5.32
CA TYR A 61 -24.69 12.86 4.39
C TYR A 61 -23.28 12.69 4.98
N GLY A 62 -22.81 13.67 5.77
CA GLY A 62 -21.56 13.54 6.53
C GLY A 62 -21.61 12.38 7.53
N LEU A 63 -22.74 12.22 8.25
CA LEU A 63 -22.97 11.09 9.14
C LEU A 63 -23.01 9.76 8.36
N LEU A 64 -23.80 9.68 7.28
CA LEU A 64 -23.89 8.51 6.42
C LEU A 64 -22.51 8.09 5.89
N ARG A 65 -21.71 9.06 5.43
CA ARG A 65 -20.34 8.83 4.95
C ARG A 65 -19.44 8.25 6.04
N SER A 66 -19.52 8.80 7.26
CA SER A 66 -18.78 8.28 8.41
C SER A 66 -19.19 6.84 8.77
N SER A 67 -20.50 6.55 8.81
CA SER A 67 -21.01 5.20 9.10
C SER A 67 -20.62 4.19 8.00
N LEU A 68 -20.67 4.61 6.73
CA LEU A 68 -20.21 3.80 5.59
C LEU A 68 -18.71 3.51 5.66
N ALA A 69 -17.89 4.49 6.01
CA ALA A 69 -16.45 4.30 6.14
C ALA A 69 -16.11 3.28 7.24
N LYS A 70 -16.81 3.32 8.38
CA LYS A 70 -16.66 2.30 9.44
C LYS A 70 -17.07 0.91 8.97
N LEU A 71 -18.18 0.79 8.23
CA LEU A 71 -18.62 -0.47 7.65
C LEU A 71 -17.63 -1.00 6.60
N GLU A 72 -17.07 -0.09 5.78
CA GLU A 72 -16.05 -0.40 4.79
C GLU A 72 -14.77 -0.93 5.45
N SER A 73 -14.27 -0.28 6.51
CA SER A 73 -13.13 -0.79 7.27
C SER A 73 -13.35 -2.21 7.80
N ALA A 74 -14.54 -2.47 8.35
CA ALA A 74 -14.87 -3.80 8.87
C ALA A 74 -15.00 -4.84 7.75
N ALA A 75 -15.57 -4.47 6.60
CA ALA A 75 -15.64 -5.35 5.43
C ALA A 75 -14.23 -5.60 4.83
N ALA A 76 -13.39 -4.58 4.73
CA ALA A 76 -12.03 -4.68 4.20
C ALA A 76 -11.15 -5.61 5.04
N ALA A 77 -11.28 -5.57 6.37
CA ALA A 77 -10.59 -6.50 7.28
C ALA A 77 -10.91 -7.97 6.99
N LEU A 78 -12.16 -8.26 6.58
CA LEU A 78 -12.59 -9.58 6.13
C LEU A 78 -12.11 -9.93 4.71
N GLY A 79 -11.66 -8.96 3.92
CA GLY A 79 -11.11 -9.22 2.58
C GLY A 79 -9.65 -9.67 2.59
N SER A 80 -8.98 -9.57 3.75
CA SER A 80 -7.56 -9.91 3.90
C SER A 80 -7.34 -11.40 4.07
N SER A 81 -6.50 -12.00 3.22
CA SER A 81 -6.06 -13.39 3.35
C SER A 81 -5.37 -13.64 4.69
N ASP A 82 -4.64 -12.65 5.23
CA ASP A 82 -3.90 -12.80 6.49
C ASP A 82 -4.82 -12.97 7.69
N THR A 83 -6.01 -12.34 7.67
CA THR A 83 -7.03 -12.49 8.72
C THR A 83 -7.47 -13.95 8.86
N PHE A 84 -7.58 -14.65 7.73
CA PHE A 84 -8.03 -16.05 7.69
C PHE A 84 -6.90 -17.07 7.69
N ASN A 85 -5.68 -16.67 7.36
CA ASN A 85 -4.50 -17.53 7.43
C ASN A 85 -3.68 -17.27 8.69
N ALA A 86 -4.20 -16.51 9.65
CA ALA A 86 -3.53 -16.19 10.90
C ALA A 86 -2.99 -17.45 11.60
N LYS A 87 -1.83 -17.27 12.24
CA LYS A 87 -1.10 -18.33 12.93
C LYS A 87 -0.90 -17.92 14.39
N ALA A 88 -0.91 -18.91 15.27
CA ALA A 88 -0.50 -18.77 16.66
C ALA A 88 0.78 -19.56 16.88
N VAL A 89 1.65 -19.04 17.75
CA VAL A 89 2.89 -19.72 18.16
C VAL A 89 2.88 -19.96 19.65
N SER A 90 3.29 -21.15 20.05
CA SER A 90 3.53 -21.54 21.43
C SER A 90 4.94 -22.12 21.54
N LEU A 91 5.70 -21.69 22.56
CA LEU A 91 7.03 -22.23 22.87
C LEU A 91 7.25 -22.23 24.39
N PRO A 92 8.08 -23.15 24.91
CA PRO A 92 8.50 -23.10 26.31
C PRO A 92 9.34 -21.85 26.60
N SER A 93 9.42 -21.46 27.87
CA SER A 93 10.30 -20.36 28.30
C SER A 93 11.76 -20.69 28.04
N THR A 94 12.49 -19.81 27.34
CA THR A 94 13.91 -19.95 27.02
C THR A 94 14.59 -18.57 27.01
N SER A 95 15.90 -18.53 27.26
CA SER A 95 16.74 -17.33 27.08
C SER A 95 17.57 -17.35 25.80
N LEU A 96 17.49 -18.43 25.00
CA LEU A 96 18.33 -18.58 23.81
C LEU A 96 17.82 -17.78 22.61
N LEU A 97 16.50 -17.65 22.48
CA LEU A 97 15.87 -16.96 21.35
C LEU A 97 14.55 -16.30 21.75
N SER A 98 14.06 -15.40 20.90
CA SER A 98 12.68 -14.91 20.95
C SER A 98 12.08 -14.84 19.56
N ILE A 99 10.79 -15.18 19.45
CA ILE A 99 10.04 -14.98 18.21
C ILE A 99 9.73 -13.50 18.08
N THR A 100 10.21 -12.90 17.00
CA THR A 100 10.01 -11.48 16.72
C THR A 100 8.82 -11.26 15.80
N LYS A 101 8.51 -12.24 14.93
CA LYS A 101 7.39 -12.16 14.00
C LYS A 101 6.92 -13.54 13.57
N LEU A 102 5.60 -13.67 13.41
CA LEU A 102 4.94 -14.82 12.82
C LEU A 102 4.01 -14.32 11.71
N ASN A 103 4.23 -14.79 10.49
CA ASN A 103 3.46 -14.47 9.31
C ASN A 103 2.31 -15.49 9.14
N ALA A 104 1.19 -15.04 8.57
CA ALA A 104 0.09 -15.91 8.17
C ALA A 104 0.50 -16.99 7.15
N SER A 105 1.58 -16.76 6.39
CA SER A 105 2.17 -17.75 5.47
C SER A 105 2.97 -18.86 6.16
N ALA A 106 3.19 -18.78 7.48
CA ALA A 106 3.95 -19.81 8.19
C ALA A 106 3.21 -21.16 8.16
N ASN A 107 3.96 -22.24 7.91
CA ASN A 107 3.38 -23.58 7.94
C ASN A 107 3.06 -24.00 9.38
N ALA A 108 1.89 -24.59 9.59
CA ALA A 108 1.52 -25.14 10.90
C ALA A 108 2.26 -26.45 11.17
N GLY A 109 2.67 -26.66 12.41
CA GLY A 109 3.42 -27.84 12.83
C GLY A 109 4.36 -27.59 14.01
N ASP A 110 5.08 -28.64 14.38
CA ASP A 110 6.10 -28.60 15.41
C ASP A 110 7.50 -28.44 14.79
N TYR A 111 8.25 -27.45 15.28
CA TYR A 111 9.61 -27.15 14.87
C TYR A 111 10.54 -27.29 16.07
N GLN A 112 11.50 -28.21 15.98
CA GLN A 112 12.56 -28.34 16.97
C GLN A 112 13.73 -27.46 16.56
N LEU A 113 14.04 -26.45 17.37
CA LEU A 113 15.19 -25.58 17.20
C LEU A 113 16.26 -25.86 18.26
N LYS A 114 17.50 -25.95 17.81
CA LYS A 114 18.68 -25.97 18.69
C LYS A 114 19.70 -24.95 18.20
N VAL A 115 20.09 -24.02 19.07
CA VAL A 115 21.06 -22.97 18.75
C VAL A 115 22.44 -23.43 19.20
N GLU A 116 23.28 -23.87 18.25
CA GLU A 116 24.61 -24.42 18.55
C GLU A 116 25.69 -23.32 18.58
N GLN A 117 25.52 -22.25 17.81
CA GLN A 117 26.43 -21.11 17.74
C GLN A 117 25.65 -19.84 17.35
N ILE A 118 26.08 -18.69 17.86
CA ILE A 118 25.59 -17.38 17.42
C ILE A 118 26.55 -16.76 16.42
N ALA A 119 26.03 -15.94 15.50
CA ALA A 119 26.83 -15.20 14.56
C ALA A 119 27.66 -14.15 15.29
N GLN A 120 28.92 -13.99 14.87
CA GLN A 120 29.88 -13.04 15.40
C GLN A 120 30.47 -12.20 14.28
N ALA A 121 30.75 -10.94 14.58
CA ALA A 121 31.40 -10.03 13.64
C ALA A 121 32.91 -10.10 13.78
N GLN A 122 33.60 -10.05 12.64
CA GLN A 122 35.04 -9.86 12.65
C GLN A 122 35.36 -8.47 13.20
N SER A 123 36.40 -8.38 14.03
CA SER A 123 36.97 -7.11 14.45
C SER A 123 38.48 -7.08 14.27
N LEU A 124 38.96 -6.02 13.61
CA LEU A 124 40.36 -5.76 13.35
C LEU A 124 40.79 -4.47 14.04
N SER A 125 41.98 -4.46 14.61
CA SER A 125 42.54 -3.28 15.27
C SER A 125 43.89 -2.90 14.67
N SER A 126 44.13 -1.59 14.53
CA SER A 126 45.43 -1.06 14.11
C SER A 126 46.44 -1.05 15.26
N GLY A 127 47.70 -0.71 14.91
CA GLY A 127 48.67 -0.18 15.86
C GLY A 127 48.22 1.12 16.54
N THR A 128 49.07 1.66 17.41
CA THR A 128 48.80 2.88 18.18
C THR A 128 49.22 4.16 17.44
N PHE A 129 48.43 5.22 17.64
CA PHE A 129 48.67 6.56 17.11
C PHE A 129 48.65 7.59 18.25
N ALA A 130 49.45 8.65 18.11
CA ALA A 130 49.58 9.69 19.14
C ALA A 130 48.35 10.62 19.23
N SER A 131 47.58 10.76 18.16
CA SER A 131 46.35 11.57 18.13
C SER A 131 45.37 11.07 17.06
N MET A 132 44.10 11.49 17.14
CA MET A 132 43.10 11.22 16.09
C MET A 132 43.43 11.90 14.74
N ASN A 133 44.30 12.93 14.78
CA ASN A 133 44.76 13.67 13.60
C ASN A 133 46.15 13.22 13.14
N ALA A 134 46.68 12.12 13.71
CA ALA A 134 47.98 11.59 13.29
C ALA A 134 47.95 11.28 11.78
N PRO A 135 48.97 11.70 11.02
CA PRO A 135 49.03 11.42 9.59
C PRO A 135 49.24 9.93 9.35
N ILE A 136 48.58 9.39 8.33
CA ILE A 136 48.56 7.94 8.02
C ILE A 136 49.10 7.58 6.63
N GLY A 137 49.78 8.50 5.95
CA GLY A 137 50.19 8.31 4.54
C GLY A 137 49.05 8.57 3.55
N LYS A 138 49.32 8.34 2.26
CA LYS A 138 48.37 8.56 1.15
C LYS A 138 48.40 7.37 0.19
N GLY A 139 47.34 7.17 -0.57
CA GLY A 139 47.23 6.07 -1.52
C GLY A 139 45.81 5.54 -1.61
N THR A 140 45.68 4.28 -1.99
CA THR A 140 44.40 3.61 -2.19
C THR A 140 44.30 2.37 -1.30
N LEU A 141 43.20 2.25 -0.55
CA LEU A 141 42.82 1.02 0.15
C LEU A 141 41.72 0.32 -0.65
N THR A 142 41.95 -0.93 -1.02
CA THR A 142 40.93 -1.80 -1.59
C THR A 142 40.47 -2.75 -0.49
N ILE A 143 39.20 -2.60 -0.09
CA ILE A 143 38.55 -3.45 0.90
C ILE A 143 37.65 -4.45 0.18
N ARG A 144 37.92 -5.74 0.35
CA ARG A 144 37.09 -6.85 -0.14
C ARG A 144 36.44 -7.57 1.05
N LEU A 145 35.30 -8.20 0.78
CA LEU A 145 34.55 -9.00 1.75
C LEU A 145 34.51 -10.46 1.29
N GLY A 146 34.62 -11.37 2.25
CA GLY A 146 34.78 -12.79 1.99
C GLY A 146 35.04 -13.56 3.28
N GLU A 147 35.69 -14.70 3.15
CA GLU A 147 35.98 -15.61 4.25
C GLU A 147 37.47 -15.96 4.27
N TRP A 148 38.10 -15.82 5.45
CA TRP A 148 39.44 -16.33 5.67
C TRP A 148 39.41 -17.81 6.06
N ASN A 149 40.47 -18.53 5.70
CA ASN A 149 40.75 -19.80 6.36
C ASN A 149 41.27 -19.58 7.80
N ASP A 150 41.23 -20.64 8.62
CA ASP A 150 41.54 -20.58 10.05
C ASP A 150 42.94 -20.01 10.37
N ASP A 151 43.90 -20.12 9.44
CA ASP A 151 45.28 -19.63 9.60
C ASP A 151 45.55 -18.28 8.92
N LEU A 152 44.53 -17.65 8.32
CA LEU A 152 44.58 -16.36 7.63
C LEU A 152 45.57 -16.29 6.44
N THR A 153 45.79 -17.42 5.76
CA THR A 153 46.72 -17.51 4.60
C THR A 153 46.03 -17.47 3.24
N SER A 154 44.71 -17.68 3.18
CA SER A 154 43.92 -17.59 1.94
C SER A 154 42.57 -16.93 2.18
N PHE A 155 42.15 -16.09 1.23
CA PHE A 155 40.91 -15.33 1.28
C PHE A 155 39.97 -15.68 0.12
N GLY A 156 38.83 -16.30 0.45
CA GLY A 156 37.75 -16.57 -0.48
C GLY A 156 36.84 -15.36 -0.62
N VAL A 157 37.01 -14.55 -1.67
CA VAL A 157 36.14 -13.40 -1.95
C VAL A 157 34.69 -13.86 -2.22
N ASP A 158 33.70 -13.22 -1.60
CA ASP A 158 32.28 -13.45 -1.89
C ASP A 158 31.78 -12.45 -2.95
N SER A 159 31.54 -12.94 -4.17
CA SER A 159 31.08 -12.15 -5.32
C SER A 159 29.67 -11.56 -5.16
N THR A 160 28.90 -12.02 -4.17
CA THR A 160 27.60 -11.43 -3.82
C THR A 160 27.73 -10.17 -2.96
N LYS A 161 28.91 -9.91 -2.37
CA LYS A 161 29.21 -8.75 -1.52
C LYS A 161 29.89 -7.65 -2.32
N THR A 162 29.63 -6.40 -1.93
CA THR A 162 30.26 -5.23 -2.56
C THR A 162 31.35 -4.67 -1.65
N GLY A 163 32.60 -4.72 -2.12
CA GLY A 163 33.74 -4.06 -1.49
C GLY A 163 33.82 -2.56 -1.84
N ALA A 164 34.92 -1.91 -1.48
CA ALA A 164 35.19 -0.54 -1.89
C ALA A 164 36.66 -0.28 -2.16
N GLU A 165 36.91 0.64 -3.08
CA GLU A 165 38.19 1.30 -3.26
C GLU A 165 38.12 2.70 -2.62
N ILE A 166 39.02 2.97 -1.66
CA ILE A 166 39.05 4.20 -0.86
C ILE A 166 40.35 4.93 -1.12
N VAL A 167 40.25 6.12 -1.69
CA VAL A 167 41.39 7.00 -1.94
C VAL A 167 41.65 7.89 -0.72
N ILE A 168 42.90 7.89 -0.24
CA ILE A 168 43.41 8.73 0.84
C ILE A 168 44.39 9.75 0.28
N ASP A 169 44.04 11.03 0.41
CA ASP A 169 44.77 12.19 -0.12
C ASP A 169 44.94 13.29 0.95
N ASP A 170 45.38 14.48 0.55
CA ASP A 170 45.59 15.62 1.46
C ASP A 170 44.34 16.07 2.23
N SER A 171 43.14 15.72 1.78
CA SER A 171 41.88 16.09 2.44
C SER A 171 41.51 15.16 3.61
N ASN A 172 42.02 13.92 3.64
CA ASN A 172 41.58 12.88 4.56
C ASN A 172 42.70 11.96 5.10
N ASN A 173 43.98 12.28 4.91
CA ASN A 173 45.17 11.53 5.36
C ASN A 173 45.44 11.54 6.89
N SER A 174 44.39 11.44 7.70
CA SER A 174 44.48 11.28 9.16
C SER A 174 43.72 10.05 9.63
N LEU A 175 43.99 9.57 10.84
CA LEU A 175 43.25 8.45 11.44
C LEU A 175 41.73 8.70 11.46
N MET A 176 41.32 9.94 11.78
CA MET A 176 39.93 10.39 11.70
C MET A 176 39.40 10.41 10.27
N GLY A 177 40.19 10.89 9.31
CA GLY A 177 39.82 10.91 7.90
C GLY A 177 39.61 9.51 7.32
N LEU A 178 40.45 8.55 7.66
CA LEU A 178 40.29 7.14 7.26
C LEU A 178 39.04 6.51 7.85
N ARG A 179 38.77 6.73 9.14
CA ARG A 179 37.52 6.30 9.78
C ARG A 179 36.31 6.80 9.01
N ASP A 180 36.30 8.10 8.71
CA ASP A 180 35.17 8.74 8.02
C ASP A 180 35.03 8.26 6.58
N ALA A 181 36.15 8.04 5.88
CA ALA A 181 36.16 7.49 4.52
C ALA A 181 35.60 6.06 4.46
N ILE A 182 36.00 5.18 5.39
CA ILE A 182 35.47 3.81 5.49
C ILE A 182 33.97 3.82 5.80
N ASN A 183 33.54 4.60 6.79
CA ASN A 183 32.12 4.70 7.15
C ASN A 183 31.27 5.29 6.01
N LYS A 184 31.83 6.22 5.22
CA LYS A 184 31.17 6.82 4.06
C LYS A 184 31.04 5.83 2.89
N ALA A 185 31.94 4.85 2.76
CA ALA A 185 31.88 3.85 1.70
C ALA A 185 30.63 2.95 1.79
N GLY A 186 30.03 2.81 2.98
CA GLY A 186 28.74 2.11 3.14
C GLY A 186 28.79 0.60 2.89
N ILE A 187 29.99 -0.01 2.88
CA ILE A 187 30.23 -1.42 2.54
C ILE A 187 29.87 -2.42 3.65
N GLY A 188 29.26 -1.97 4.76
CA GLY A 188 28.95 -2.84 5.90
C GLY A 188 30.12 -3.09 6.85
N VAL A 189 31.20 -2.31 6.73
CA VAL A 189 32.28 -2.21 7.71
C VAL A 189 32.15 -0.89 8.47
N SER A 190 32.17 -0.96 9.80
CA SER A 190 32.17 0.21 10.67
C SER A 190 33.56 0.47 11.23
N ALA A 191 34.05 1.69 11.06
CA ALA A 191 35.31 2.15 11.62
C ALA A 191 35.06 3.06 12.84
N SER A 192 35.79 2.83 13.93
CA SER A 192 35.76 3.63 15.14
C SER A 192 37.17 3.87 15.67
N ILE A 193 37.36 4.94 16.46
CA ILE A 193 38.65 5.22 17.11
C ILE A 193 38.50 4.99 18.60
N VAL A 194 39.31 4.09 19.15
CA VAL A 194 39.35 3.76 20.58
C VAL A 194 40.55 4.44 21.22
N SER A 195 40.36 5.04 22.39
CA SER A 195 41.42 5.68 23.19
C SER A 195 41.80 4.80 24.37
N ASP A 196 43.09 4.46 24.49
CA ASP A 196 43.67 3.63 25.56
C ASP A 196 44.50 4.50 26.53
N GLY A 197 43.89 5.56 27.07
CA GLY A 197 44.53 6.39 28.10
C GLY A 197 45.73 7.24 27.64
N GLY A 198 45.81 7.57 26.35
CA GLY A 198 46.88 8.44 25.79
C GLY A 198 47.35 8.06 24.39
N SER A 199 46.88 6.93 23.85
CA SER A 199 47.08 6.50 22.46
C SER A 199 45.76 6.12 21.81
N TYR A 200 45.69 6.22 20.49
CA TYR A 200 44.49 5.98 19.69
C TYR A 200 44.70 4.78 18.76
N LYS A 201 43.67 3.96 18.58
CA LYS A 201 43.66 2.85 17.61
C LYS A 201 42.41 2.93 16.74
N LEU A 202 42.53 2.56 15.48
CA LEU A 202 41.37 2.29 14.63
C LEU A 202 40.87 0.88 14.92
N LEU A 203 39.58 0.76 15.21
CA LEU A 203 38.86 -0.51 15.31
C LEU A 203 37.89 -0.59 14.13
N LEU A 204 38.07 -1.60 13.30
CA LEU A 204 37.18 -1.97 12.21
C LEU A 204 36.30 -3.13 12.68
N THR A 205 35.01 -3.06 12.40
CA THR A 205 34.06 -4.12 12.73
C THR A 205 33.17 -4.37 11.52
N ALA A 206 33.19 -5.61 11.03
CA ALA A 206 32.31 -6.02 9.94
C ALA A 206 30.88 -6.31 10.43
N LYS A 207 29.99 -6.71 9.53
CA LYS A 207 28.77 -7.41 9.92
C LYS A 207 29.12 -8.79 10.48
N SER A 208 28.21 -9.38 11.25
CA SER A 208 28.36 -10.76 11.71
C SER A 208 28.38 -11.75 10.53
N GLY A 209 29.02 -12.90 10.71
CA GLY A 209 29.09 -13.96 9.68
C GLY A 209 30.50 -14.17 9.13
N ALA A 210 30.80 -15.41 8.75
CA ALA A 210 32.12 -15.82 8.26
C ALA A 210 32.48 -15.20 6.90
N LYS A 211 31.48 -14.95 6.05
CA LYS A 211 31.66 -14.34 4.71
C LYS A 211 31.67 -12.82 4.69
N ASN A 212 31.56 -12.19 5.85
CA ASN A 212 31.64 -10.73 5.99
C ASN A 212 33.04 -10.30 6.47
N GLU A 213 34.02 -11.19 6.48
CA GLU A 213 35.37 -10.86 6.88
C GLU A 213 36.04 -9.94 5.86
N ILE A 214 36.98 -9.16 6.38
CA ILE A 214 37.61 -8.03 5.71
C ILE A 214 38.97 -8.49 5.19
N GLU A 215 39.24 -8.18 3.93
CA GLU A 215 40.59 -8.13 3.38
C GLU A 215 40.88 -6.69 2.94
N ILE A 216 42.06 -6.17 3.29
CA ILE A 216 42.51 -4.82 2.95
C ILE A 216 43.84 -4.92 2.20
N SER A 217 43.82 -4.57 0.93
CA SER A 217 45.01 -4.35 0.11
C SER A 217 45.30 -2.86 0.00
N VAL A 218 46.57 -2.46 0.14
CA VAL A 218 46.97 -1.05 0.13
C VAL A 218 47.99 -0.81 -0.98
N ALA A 219 47.72 0.21 -1.80
CA ALA A 219 48.68 0.79 -2.73
C ALA A 219 49.04 2.20 -2.28
N GLU A 220 50.28 2.41 -1.82
CA GLU A 220 50.74 3.73 -1.33
C GLU A 220 51.06 4.67 -2.50
N ALA A 221 50.81 5.96 -2.29
CA ALA A 221 51.25 7.00 -3.21
C ALA A 221 52.76 7.28 -3.06
N ASP A 222 53.42 7.60 -4.16
CA ASP A 222 54.86 7.87 -4.19
C ASP A 222 55.26 8.94 -3.15
N GLY A 223 56.24 8.59 -2.31
CA GLY A 223 56.80 9.49 -1.29
C GLY A 223 55.91 9.75 -0.07
N SER A 224 54.78 9.03 0.11
CA SER A 224 53.83 9.25 1.22
C SER A 224 53.54 7.97 2.02
N SER A 225 54.56 7.33 2.59
CA SER A 225 54.45 6.07 3.33
C SER A 225 53.67 6.18 4.66
N GLY A 226 52.91 5.13 4.98
CA GLY A 226 52.26 4.96 6.28
C GLY A 226 50.93 4.20 6.22
N LEU A 227 50.28 4.20 5.05
CA LEU A 227 48.96 3.61 4.84
C LEU A 227 48.99 2.08 4.87
N SER A 228 50.14 1.50 4.52
CA SER A 228 50.42 0.07 4.58
C SER A 228 50.27 -0.51 5.99
N SER A 229 50.30 0.31 7.04
CA SER A 229 49.98 -0.09 8.42
C SER A 229 48.55 -0.63 8.60
N PHE A 230 47.66 -0.38 7.63
CA PHE A 230 46.29 -0.90 7.59
C PHE A 230 46.10 -2.13 6.68
N SER A 231 47.18 -2.67 6.11
CA SER A 231 47.10 -3.86 5.23
C SER A 231 46.71 -5.12 6.01
N PHE A 232 45.80 -5.90 5.45
CA PHE A 232 45.36 -7.19 5.97
C PHE A 232 44.93 -8.08 4.79
N ASN A 233 45.89 -8.81 4.22
CA ASN A 233 45.72 -9.69 3.06
C ASN A 233 46.58 -10.95 3.18
N GLU A 234 46.50 -11.86 2.20
CA GLU A 234 47.14 -13.19 2.23
C GLU A 234 48.66 -13.12 2.43
N SER A 235 49.28 -11.99 2.05
CA SER A 235 50.72 -11.76 2.14
C SER A 235 51.14 -10.86 3.31
N THR A 236 50.25 -10.00 3.82
CA THR A 236 50.59 -8.94 4.79
C THR A 236 49.47 -8.74 5.82
N GLN A 237 49.77 -8.95 7.10
CA GLN A 237 48.82 -8.78 8.22
C GLN A 237 49.34 -7.74 9.23
N ASN A 238 49.20 -6.44 8.90
CA ASN A 238 49.62 -5.35 9.78
C ASN A 238 48.53 -4.97 10.80
N LEU A 239 47.28 -5.33 10.53
CA LEU A 239 46.19 -5.27 11.50
C LEU A 239 46.15 -6.52 12.38
N THR A 240 45.71 -6.37 13.63
CA THR A 240 45.49 -7.49 14.55
C THR A 240 44.00 -7.86 14.58
N GLN A 241 43.68 -9.11 14.28
CA GLN A 241 42.33 -9.66 14.46
C GLN A 241 42.04 -9.91 15.94
N GLN A 242 41.05 -9.20 16.48
CA GLN A 242 40.57 -9.37 17.86
C GLN A 242 39.49 -10.45 17.95
N GLN A 243 38.70 -10.61 16.89
CA GLN A 243 37.64 -11.60 16.77
C GLN A 243 37.45 -11.95 15.29
N GLY A 244 37.28 -13.23 14.97
CA GLY A 244 36.90 -13.71 13.64
C GLY A 244 35.41 -13.60 13.38
N GLY A 245 35.02 -13.51 12.12
CA GLY A 245 33.62 -13.62 11.71
C GLY A 245 33.15 -15.06 11.86
N LEU A 246 32.01 -15.28 12.50
CA LEU A 246 31.40 -16.61 12.60
C LEU A 246 29.93 -16.51 12.22
N ASP A 247 29.41 -17.55 11.58
CA ASP A 247 27.98 -17.70 11.35
C ASP A 247 27.26 -18.27 12.57
N ALA A 248 25.97 -17.94 12.70
CA ALA A 248 25.06 -18.65 13.57
C ALA A 248 24.82 -20.06 13.02
N LYS A 249 24.90 -21.07 13.89
CA LYS A 249 24.64 -22.47 13.56
C LYS A 249 23.42 -22.95 14.34
N ILE A 250 22.39 -23.34 13.61
CA ILE A 250 21.09 -23.71 14.18
C ILE A 250 20.71 -25.06 13.60
N ARG A 251 20.15 -25.96 14.41
CA ARG A 251 19.47 -27.15 13.90
C ARG A 251 17.97 -26.94 13.91
N VAL A 252 17.34 -27.15 12.77
CA VAL A 252 15.89 -27.13 12.60
C VAL A 252 15.44 -28.53 12.23
N ASN A 253 14.69 -29.19 13.11
CA ASN A 253 14.31 -30.60 12.96
C ASN A 253 15.52 -31.51 12.65
N GLY A 254 16.67 -31.19 13.25
CA GLY A 254 17.95 -31.90 13.05
C GLY A 254 18.81 -31.39 11.89
N LEU A 255 18.24 -30.67 10.92
CA LEU A 255 18.97 -30.07 9.79
C LEU A 255 19.81 -28.89 10.28
N LEU A 256 21.13 -28.98 10.11
CA LEU A 256 22.03 -27.87 10.42
C LEU A 256 21.95 -26.80 9.32
N VAL A 257 21.66 -25.57 9.73
CA VAL A 257 21.67 -24.38 8.87
C VAL A 257 22.63 -23.34 9.44
N SER A 258 23.25 -22.58 8.54
CA SER A 258 24.18 -21.48 8.87
C SER A 258 23.58 -20.16 8.44
N ARG A 259 23.74 -19.10 9.25
CA ARG A 259 23.32 -17.73 8.91
C ARG A 259 24.35 -16.73 9.37
N GLU A 260 24.61 -15.74 8.53
CA GLU A 260 25.51 -14.62 8.87
C GLU A 260 24.95 -13.72 9.99
N SER A 261 23.65 -13.76 10.26
CA SER A 261 22.99 -12.89 11.26
C SER A 261 22.33 -13.67 12.38
N ASN A 262 22.30 -13.07 13.58
CA ASN A 262 21.51 -13.54 14.71
C ASN A 262 20.02 -13.23 14.58
N GLN A 263 19.63 -12.40 13.62
CA GLN A 263 18.23 -12.21 13.25
C GLN A 263 17.90 -13.14 12.08
N VAL A 264 17.20 -14.22 12.39
CA VAL A 264 16.89 -15.30 11.45
C VAL A 264 15.50 -15.07 10.88
N LYS A 265 15.39 -14.99 9.54
CA LYS A 265 14.12 -14.65 8.84
C LYS A 265 13.66 -15.67 7.81
N ASP A 266 14.52 -16.60 7.47
CA ASP A 266 14.44 -17.39 6.23
C ASP A 266 14.69 -18.88 6.46
N VAL A 267 14.89 -19.30 7.71
CA VAL A 267 15.12 -20.70 8.07
C VAL A 267 13.81 -21.47 8.18
N VAL A 268 12.80 -20.85 8.77
CA VAL A 268 11.42 -21.37 8.80
C VAL A 268 10.56 -20.32 8.11
N GLU A 269 9.92 -20.70 7.01
CA GLU A 269 9.08 -19.79 6.23
C GLU A 269 8.01 -19.14 7.12
N GLY A 270 7.93 -17.82 7.08
CA GLY A 270 6.97 -17.04 7.86
C GLY A 270 7.30 -16.90 9.36
N LEU A 271 8.41 -17.45 9.85
CA LEU A 271 8.85 -17.30 11.24
C LEU A 271 10.17 -16.51 11.31
N GLU A 272 10.13 -15.36 11.99
CA GLU A 272 11.33 -14.58 12.29
C GLU A 272 11.63 -14.65 13.79
N PHE A 273 12.91 -14.84 14.12
CA PHE A 273 13.36 -14.93 15.50
C PHE A 273 14.79 -14.41 15.66
N ASP A 274 15.06 -13.84 16.83
CA ASP A 274 16.39 -13.36 17.21
C ASP A 274 17.06 -14.37 18.13
N LEU A 275 18.36 -14.58 17.92
CA LEU A 275 19.24 -15.41 18.74
C LEU A 275 20.01 -14.55 19.74
N PHE A 276 20.03 -14.98 21.00
CA PHE A 276 20.73 -14.28 22.08
C PHE A 276 21.87 -15.10 22.67
N ALA A 277 21.74 -16.43 22.68
CA ALA A 277 22.74 -17.33 23.25
C ALA A 277 22.72 -18.69 22.54
N ALA A 278 23.79 -19.46 22.74
CA ALA A 278 23.92 -20.82 22.23
C ALA A 278 23.94 -21.84 23.38
N SER A 279 23.44 -23.05 23.12
CA SER A 279 23.44 -24.18 24.05
C SER A 279 23.57 -25.50 23.29
N THR A 280 24.47 -26.37 23.74
CA THR A 280 24.68 -27.69 23.12
C THR A 280 23.70 -28.75 23.62
N THR A 281 22.93 -28.46 24.67
CA THR A 281 22.03 -29.42 25.36
C THR A 281 20.56 -29.04 25.29
N GLU A 282 20.22 -27.75 25.22
CA GLU A 282 18.84 -27.28 25.17
C GLU A 282 18.29 -27.40 23.74
N THR A 283 17.06 -27.94 23.61
CA THR A 283 16.31 -27.98 22.36
C THR A 283 14.93 -27.41 22.63
N ILE A 284 14.49 -26.47 21.79
CA ILE A 284 13.26 -25.71 21.94
C ILE A 284 12.26 -26.26 20.92
N THR A 285 11.10 -26.70 21.38
CA THR A 285 9.98 -27.06 20.48
C THR A 285 9.06 -25.87 20.33
N ILE A 286 8.92 -25.38 19.10
CA ILE A 286 8.00 -24.32 18.72
C ILE A 286 6.80 -24.99 18.04
N ASN A 287 5.61 -24.75 18.57
CA ASN A 287 4.36 -25.23 18.01
C ASN A 287 3.66 -24.07 17.29
N ILE A 288 3.44 -24.21 15.99
CA ILE A 288 2.69 -23.26 15.16
C ILE A 288 1.34 -23.88 14.82
N THR A 289 0.25 -23.19 15.14
CA THR A 289 -1.13 -23.63 14.88
C THR A 289 -1.92 -22.58 14.13
N GLU A 290 -3.03 -22.98 13.50
CA GLU A 290 -3.97 -22.04 12.90
C GLU A 290 -4.69 -21.25 13.99
N ASP A 291 -4.70 -19.92 13.86
CA ASP A 291 -5.45 -19.05 14.75
C ASP A 291 -6.77 -18.63 14.11
N LYS A 292 -7.79 -19.46 14.31
CA LYS A 292 -9.15 -19.19 13.81
C LYS A 292 -9.84 -18.04 14.56
N THR A 293 -9.32 -17.64 15.73
CA THR A 293 -9.96 -16.63 16.59
C THR A 293 -9.87 -15.22 15.99
N VAL A 294 -8.82 -14.95 15.20
CA VAL A 294 -8.64 -13.69 14.48
C VAL A 294 -9.76 -13.50 13.46
N ALA A 295 -10.00 -14.50 12.60
CA ALA A 295 -11.10 -14.47 11.64
C ALA A 295 -12.48 -14.46 12.32
N GLU A 296 -12.67 -15.24 13.38
CA GLU A 296 -13.92 -15.23 14.15
C GLU A 296 -14.24 -13.82 14.66
N THR A 297 -13.26 -13.16 15.26
CA THR A 297 -13.40 -11.80 15.80
C THR A 297 -13.72 -10.81 14.70
N ALA A 298 -12.99 -10.84 13.57
CA ALA A 298 -13.26 -9.97 12.43
C ALA A 298 -14.70 -10.12 11.90
N ILE A 299 -15.24 -11.34 11.85
CA ILE A 299 -16.62 -11.58 11.40
C ILE A 299 -17.64 -10.99 12.38
N ARG A 300 -17.40 -11.15 13.70
CA ARG A 300 -18.25 -10.57 14.75
C ARG A 300 -18.22 -9.04 14.73
N ASP A 301 -17.04 -8.46 14.50
CA ASP A 301 -16.85 -7.02 14.38
C ASP A 301 -17.58 -6.47 13.16
N PHE A 302 -17.56 -7.18 12.02
CA PHE A 302 -18.35 -6.82 10.85
C PHE A 302 -19.86 -6.83 11.14
N VAL A 303 -20.38 -7.87 11.79
CA VAL A 303 -21.81 -7.93 12.16
C VAL A 303 -22.18 -6.76 13.08
N THR A 304 -21.32 -6.44 14.04
CA THR A 304 -21.51 -5.30 14.95
C THR A 304 -21.47 -3.96 14.20
N ALA A 305 -20.52 -3.78 13.28
CA ALA A 305 -20.39 -2.59 12.45
C ALA A 305 -21.60 -2.40 11.54
N TYR A 306 -22.09 -3.48 10.91
CA TYR A 306 -23.32 -3.43 10.10
C TYR A 306 -24.54 -3.06 10.93
N ASN A 307 -24.73 -3.67 12.11
CA ASN A 307 -25.87 -3.36 12.97
C ASN A 307 -25.84 -1.90 13.48
N THR A 308 -24.64 -1.39 13.75
CA THR A 308 -24.44 0.02 14.08
C THR A 308 -24.78 0.92 12.89
N PHE A 309 -24.24 0.61 11.70
CA PHE A 309 -24.53 1.31 10.45
C PHE A 309 -26.05 1.35 10.17
N LYS A 310 -26.73 0.20 10.26
CA LYS A 310 -28.18 0.10 10.10
C LYS A 310 -28.90 1.05 11.03
N THR A 311 -28.58 1.00 12.32
CA THR A 311 -29.23 1.82 13.35
C THR A 311 -29.00 3.32 13.10
N GLU A 312 -27.78 3.72 12.76
CA GLU A 312 -27.45 5.11 12.45
C GLU A 312 -28.16 5.60 11.17
N VAL A 313 -28.13 4.81 10.09
CA VAL A 313 -28.70 5.21 8.80
C VAL A 313 -30.24 5.14 8.79
N GLU A 314 -30.86 4.21 9.51
CA GLU A 314 -32.33 4.16 9.66
C GLU A 314 -32.89 5.45 10.26
N LYS A 315 -32.16 6.10 11.17
CA LYS A 315 -32.54 7.43 11.71
C LYS A 315 -32.51 8.51 10.63
N LEU A 316 -31.65 8.38 9.62
CA LEU A 316 -31.49 9.37 8.53
C LEU A 316 -32.52 9.18 7.41
N VAL A 317 -32.81 7.92 7.03
CA VAL A 317 -33.69 7.59 5.90
C VAL A 317 -35.11 7.16 6.33
N GLY A 318 -35.34 7.01 7.62
CA GLY A 318 -36.57 6.49 8.21
C GLY A 318 -37.15 7.39 9.28
N PHE A 319 -37.80 6.78 10.27
CA PHE A 319 -38.36 7.47 11.43
C PHE A 319 -37.38 7.36 12.60
N ASP A 320 -36.96 8.50 13.14
CA ASP A 320 -36.12 8.58 14.33
C ASP A 320 -37.03 8.56 15.58
N ALA A 321 -37.00 7.43 16.30
CA ALA A 321 -37.79 7.24 17.51
C ALA A 321 -37.36 8.17 18.67
N GLU A 322 -36.10 8.59 18.71
CA GLU A 322 -35.57 9.48 19.76
C GLU A 322 -36.08 10.91 19.54
N LYS A 323 -36.04 11.39 18.30
CA LYS A 323 -36.54 12.72 17.92
C LYS A 323 -38.05 12.75 17.69
N LYS A 324 -38.69 11.58 17.55
CA LYS A 324 -40.09 11.42 17.14
C LYS A 324 -40.40 12.15 15.83
N ASP A 325 -39.43 12.14 14.91
CA ASP A 325 -39.51 12.83 13.62
C ASP A 325 -38.85 11.98 12.52
N TYR A 326 -39.10 12.33 11.26
CA TYR A 326 -38.48 11.68 10.13
C TYR A 326 -37.10 12.27 9.83
N GLY A 327 -36.14 11.40 9.49
CA GLY A 327 -34.82 11.83 9.05
C GLY A 327 -34.87 12.63 7.74
N SER A 328 -33.88 13.52 7.55
CA SER A 328 -33.88 14.46 6.41
C SER A 328 -33.72 13.78 5.05
N LEU A 329 -33.20 12.54 5.04
CA LEU A 329 -32.94 11.73 3.86
C LEU A 329 -34.09 10.74 3.53
N ARG A 330 -35.22 10.78 4.25
CA ARG A 330 -36.36 9.86 4.00
C ARG A 330 -36.91 9.90 2.59
N THR A 331 -36.79 11.01 1.89
CA THR A 331 -37.24 11.14 0.49
C THR A 331 -36.10 11.10 -0.51
N ASP A 332 -34.86 10.92 -0.04
CA ASP A 332 -33.69 10.88 -0.91
C ASP A 332 -33.56 9.50 -1.60
N PRO A 333 -33.58 9.45 -2.94
CA PRO A 333 -33.49 8.19 -3.68
C PRO A 333 -32.10 7.56 -3.59
N LEU A 334 -31.03 8.35 -3.47
CA LEU A 334 -29.66 7.83 -3.42
C LEU A 334 -29.41 7.12 -2.10
N ALA A 335 -29.82 7.74 -0.98
CA ALA A 335 -29.69 7.14 0.34
C ALA A 335 -30.48 5.82 0.42
N LYS A 336 -31.68 5.76 -0.17
CA LYS A 336 -32.49 4.53 -0.23
C LYS A 336 -31.90 3.45 -1.13
N ASN A 337 -31.37 3.81 -2.28
CA ASN A 337 -30.76 2.85 -3.22
C ASN A 337 -29.48 2.25 -2.63
N LEU A 338 -28.69 3.04 -1.90
CA LEU A 338 -27.51 2.56 -1.20
C LEU A 338 -27.86 1.51 -0.13
N VAL A 339 -28.83 1.81 0.74
CA VAL A 339 -29.28 0.87 1.78
C VAL A 339 -29.82 -0.43 1.16
N GLN A 340 -30.56 -0.33 0.06
CA GLN A 340 -31.00 -1.50 -0.69
C GLN A 340 -29.84 -2.28 -1.33
N GLY A 341 -28.85 -1.59 -1.88
CA GLY A 341 -27.65 -2.21 -2.45
C GLY A 341 -26.87 -3.04 -1.42
N ILE A 342 -26.62 -2.47 -0.24
CA ILE A 342 -25.96 -3.16 0.87
C ILE A 342 -26.79 -4.39 1.30
N ARG A 343 -28.12 -4.23 1.43
CA ARG A 343 -29.02 -5.34 1.79
C ARG A 343 -29.05 -6.46 0.73
N ASN A 344 -28.97 -6.10 -0.55
CA ASN A 344 -28.92 -7.08 -1.64
C ASN A 344 -27.62 -7.88 -1.60
N ILE A 345 -26.48 -7.25 -1.31
CA ILE A 345 -25.20 -7.95 -1.16
C ILE A 345 -25.28 -8.97 -0.01
N LEU A 346 -25.86 -8.57 1.12
CA LEU A 346 -26.02 -9.45 2.30
C LEU A 346 -26.87 -10.69 2.06
N SER A 347 -27.87 -10.61 1.17
CA SER A 347 -28.76 -11.72 0.84
C SER A 347 -28.33 -12.49 -0.42
N SER A 348 -27.45 -11.93 -1.25
CA SER A 348 -26.98 -12.54 -2.49
C SER A 348 -25.93 -13.63 -2.28
N SER A 349 -25.83 -14.55 -3.24
CA SER A 349 -24.68 -15.46 -3.35
C SER A 349 -23.47 -14.73 -3.93
N VAL A 350 -22.30 -14.95 -3.35
CA VAL A 350 -21.00 -14.46 -3.86
C VAL A 350 -20.68 -15.14 -5.19
N ALA A 351 -20.57 -14.34 -6.24
CA ALA A 351 -20.27 -14.82 -7.58
C ALA A 351 -18.83 -15.36 -7.68
N GLY A 352 -18.63 -16.42 -8.48
CA GLY A 352 -17.34 -17.11 -8.62
C GLY A 352 -17.08 -18.22 -7.60
N LEU A 353 -18.00 -18.43 -6.65
CA LEU A 353 -17.98 -19.59 -5.76
C LEU A 353 -18.99 -20.65 -6.23
N SER A 354 -18.57 -21.91 -6.27
CA SER A 354 -19.42 -23.05 -6.65
C SER A 354 -19.32 -24.16 -5.59
N GLY A 355 -20.45 -24.54 -4.99
CA GLY A 355 -20.50 -25.52 -3.90
C GLY A 355 -20.06 -24.93 -2.55
N GLY A 356 -20.66 -25.41 -1.45
CA GLY A 356 -20.32 -24.96 -0.09
C GLY A 356 -20.94 -23.61 0.31
N PHE A 357 -20.19 -22.79 1.05
CA PHE A 357 -20.64 -21.50 1.58
C PHE A 357 -20.59 -20.41 0.52
N THR A 358 -21.75 -20.14 -0.08
CA THR A 358 -21.89 -19.12 -1.13
C THR A 358 -22.54 -17.83 -0.64
N ASN A 359 -23.10 -17.80 0.57
CA ASN A 359 -23.72 -16.62 1.18
C ASN A 359 -23.58 -16.66 2.72
N LEU A 360 -23.84 -15.52 3.37
CA LEU A 360 -23.71 -15.38 4.83
C LEU A 360 -24.64 -16.30 5.64
N SER A 361 -25.79 -16.67 5.09
CA SER A 361 -26.76 -17.53 5.81
C SER A 361 -26.24 -18.95 6.03
N TYR A 362 -25.41 -19.46 5.12
CA TYR A 362 -24.74 -20.76 5.28
C TYR A 362 -23.67 -20.77 6.40
N LEU A 363 -23.16 -19.59 6.77
CA LEU A 363 -22.24 -19.37 7.88
C LEU A 363 -22.98 -19.18 9.22
N GLY A 364 -24.30 -19.26 9.24
CA GLY A 364 -25.10 -18.98 10.44
C GLY A 364 -25.31 -17.49 10.72
N ILE A 365 -25.00 -16.59 9.76
CA ILE A 365 -25.29 -15.16 9.88
C ILE A 365 -26.61 -14.87 9.17
N ARG A 366 -27.66 -14.56 9.93
CA ARG A 366 -29.03 -14.38 9.42
C ARG A 366 -29.44 -12.92 9.47
N THR A 367 -30.27 -12.53 8.51
CA THR A 367 -30.96 -11.24 8.53
C THR A 367 -32.31 -11.39 9.22
N GLU A 368 -32.55 -10.61 10.26
CA GLU A 368 -33.81 -10.55 10.99
C GLU A 368 -34.87 -9.73 10.21
N LEU A 369 -36.14 -9.80 10.65
CA LEU A 369 -37.25 -9.07 9.99
C LEU A 369 -37.05 -7.55 9.95
N ASP A 370 -36.33 -7.01 10.92
CA ASP A 370 -36.00 -5.59 10.98
C ASP A 370 -34.82 -5.22 10.07
N GLY A 371 -34.13 -6.21 9.49
CA GLY A 371 -32.94 -6.05 8.64
C GLY A 371 -31.60 -6.11 9.37
N SER A 372 -31.59 -6.34 10.69
CA SER A 372 -30.34 -6.52 11.46
C SER A 372 -29.73 -7.90 11.22
N LEU A 373 -28.43 -8.03 11.44
CA LEU A 373 -27.72 -9.30 11.35
C LEU A 373 -27.60 -9.94 12.73
N LYS A 374 -27.82 -11.26 12.77
CA LYS A 374 -27.65 -12.09 13.96
C LYS A 374 -26.80 -13.30 13.66
N ILE A 375 -25.84 -13.57 14.53
CA ILE A 375 -25.03 -14.79 14.50
C ILE A 375 -25.78 -15.89 15.26
N ILE A 376 -26.03 -17.00 14.57
CA ILE A 376 -26.58 -18.22 15.16
C ILE A 376 -25.40 -19.14 15.48
N GLU A 377 -25.01 -19.16 16.76
CA GLU A 377 -23.85 -19.94 17.22
C GLU A 377 -24.00 -21.44 16.93
N ASN A 378 -25.14 -22.02 17.31
CA ASN A 378 -25.38 -23.45 17.32
C ASN A 378 -26.63 -23.80 16.49
N GLU A 379 -26.42 -24.37 15.31
CA GLU A 379 -27.49 -24.87 14.45
C GLU A 379 -26.97 -26.02 13.56
N GLY A 380 -26.94 -27.23 14.12
CA GLY A 380 -26.41 -28.41 13.43
C GLY A 380 -24.97 -28.21 12.92
N ASN A 381 -24.69 -28.65 11.69
CA ASN A 381 -23.39 -28.50 11.03
C ASN A 381 -23.20 -27.14 10.31
N THR A 382 -24.19 -26.24 10.38
CA THR A 382 -24.21 -24.95 9.67
C THR A 382 -24.24 -23.75 10.62
N GLY A 383 -24.29 -23.96 11.93
CA GLY A 383 -24.11 -22.89 12.91
C GLY A 383 -22.73 -22.27 12.82
N PHE A 384 -22.60 -21.02 13.24
CA PHE A 384 -21.35 -20.25 13.12
C PHE A 384 -20.14 -20.96 13.73
N ARG A 385 -20.31 -21.62 14.89
CA ARG A 385 -19.23 -22.39 15.52
C ARG A 385 -18.81 -23.58 14.66
N ALA A 386 -19.77 -24.36 14.16
CA ALA A 386 -19.48 -25.52 13.31
C ALA A 386 -18.85 -25.12 11.97
N ALA A 387 -19.22 -23.96 11.43
CA ALA A 387 -18.63 -23.40 10.24
C ALA A 387 -17.15 -23.04 10.44
N ILE A 388 -16.82 -22.33 11.54
CA ILE A 388 -15.43 -21.98 11.88
C ILE A 388 -14.60 -23.22 12.22
N ASP A 389 -15.13 -24.14 13.01
CA ASP A 389 -14.35 -25.28 13.51
C ASP A 389 -14.10 -26.33 12.41
N ASN A 390 -15.12 -26.65 11.61
CA ASN A 390 -15.07 -27.79 10.68
C ASN A 390 -14.99 -27.41 9.20
N ASN A 391 -15.33 -26.16 8.83
CA ASN A 391 -15.44 -25.73 7.43
C ASN A 391 -14.70 -24.41 7.18
N PHE A 392 -13.60 -24.16 7.90
CA PHE A 392 -12.92 -22.87 7.92
C PHE A 392 -12.47 -22.38 6.55
N ASP A 393 -12.00 -23.28 5.68
CA ASP A 393 -11.64 -22.94 4.29
C ASP A 393 -12.83 -22.36 3.50
N LEU A 394 -14.03 -22.93 3.69
CA LEU A 394 -15.25 -22.42 3.06
C LEU A 394 -15.65 -21.06 3.65
N VAL A 395 -15.36 -20.81 4.93
CA VAL A 395 -15.54 -19.49 5.54
C VAL A 395 -14.58 -18.48 4.92
N ARG A 396 -13.29 -18.79 4.81
CA ARG A 396 -12.29 -17.94 4.14
C ARG A 396 -12.72 -17.62 2.71
N ASP A 397 -13.05 -18.64 1.94
CA ASP A 397 -13.40 -18.51 0.51
C ASP A 397 -14.64 -17.63 0.29
N LEU A 398 -15.55 -17.55 1.28
CA LEU A 398 -16.71 -16.67 1.23
C LEU A 398 -16.32 -15.19 1.28
N PHE A 399 -15.30 -14.83 2.06
CA PHE A 399 -14.95 -13.43 2.33
C PHE A 399 -13.78 -12.92 1.49
N VAL A 400 -12.76 -13.75 1.31
CA VAL A 400 -11.49 -13.38 0.67
C VAL A 400 -11.58 -13.56 -0.85
N PRO A 401 -11.01 -12.65 -1.67
CA PRO A 401 -10.90 -12.85 -3.10
C PRO A 401 -10.16 -14.15 -3.42
N LYS A 402 -10.71 -14.95 -4.33
CA LYS A 402 -10.16 -16.24 -4.73
C LYS A 402 -10.03 -16.32 -6.23
N THR A 403 -8.87 -16.77 -6.68
CA THR A 403 -8.63 -17.16 -8.07
C THR A 403 -8.40 -18.66 -8.11
N SER A 404 -8.83 -19.30 -9.21
CA SER A 404 -8.49 -20.69 -9.46
C SER A 404 -8.35 -20.93 -10.96
N SER A 405 -7.58 -21.95 -11.30
CA SER A 405 -7.37 -22.38 -12.68
C SER A 405 -7.61 -23.88 -12.76
N SER A 406 -8.16 -24.33 -13.88
CA SER A 406 -8.31 -25.76 -14.18
C SER A 406 -6.99 -26.46 -14.52
N THR A 407 -5.91 -25.71 -14.77
CA THR A 407 -4.60 -26.21 -15.20
C THR A 407 -3.48 -25.50 -14.45
N ALA A 408 -2.42 -26.22 -14.05
CA ALA A 408 -1.28 -25.65 -13.33
C ALA A 408 -0.48 -24.64 -14.17
N GLN A 409 -0.48 -24.78 -15.50
CA GLN A 409 0.27 -23.92 -16.42
C GLN A 409 -0.37 -22.54 -16.66
N ILE A 410 -1.57 -22.28 -16.11
CA ILE A 410 -2.22 -20.97 -16.19
C ILE A 410 -2.40 -20.50 -14.75
N ASP A 411 -1.55 -19.57 -14.34
CA ASP A 411 -1.60 -18.97 -13.01
C ASP A 411 -2.16 -17.55 -13.08
N ILE A 412 -3.02 -17.18 -12.13
CA ILE A 412 -3.63 -15.85 -12.08
C ILE A 412 -2.88 -15.04 -11.03
N THR A 413 -2.00 -14.17 -11.50
CA THR A 413 -1.07 -13.43 -10.63
C THR A 413 -1.64 -12.12 -10.10
N LYS A 414 -2.58 -11.50 -10.83
CA LYS A 414 -3.21 -10.23 -10.42
C LYS A 414 -4.66 -10.15 -10.89
N TYR A 415 -5.43 -9.31 -10.19
CA TYR A 415 -6.76 -8.86 -10.56
C TYR A 415 -6.89 -7.37 -10.19
N THR A 416 -7.91 -6.69 -10.71
CA THR A 416 -8.17 -5.27 -10.37
C THR A 416 -9.61 -5.06 -9.91
N ALA A 417 -9.99 -3.82 -9.60
CA ALA A 417 -11.37 -3.45 -9.29
C ALA A 417 -12.33 -3.67 -10.47
N ASN A 418 -11.85 -3.59 -11.72
CA ASN A 418 -12.66 -3.75 -12.93
C ASN A 418 -13.01 -5.21 -13.22
N THR A 419 -12.26 -6.15 -12.66
CA THR A 419 -12.46 -7.58 -12.91
C THR A 419 -13.82 -8.03 -12.38
N LYS A 420 -14.66 -8.59 -13.25
CA LYS A 420 -15.95 -9.14 -12.82
C LYS A 420 -15.76 -10.56 -12.30
N PRO A 421 -16.37 -10.91 -11.15
CA PRO A 421 -16.39 -12.29 -10.70
C PRO A 421 -17.07 -13.21 -11.72
N GLY A 422 -16.52 -14.40 -11.93
CA GLY A 422 -17.01 -15.36 -12.92
C GLY A 422 -15.95 -16.39 -13.33
N THR A 423 -16.35 -17.30 -14.22
CA THR A 423 -15.46 -18.29 -14.85
C THR A 423 -15.28 -17.93 -16.32
N TYR A 424 -14.04 -17.98 -16.79
CA TYR A 424 -13.64 -17.59 -18.14
C TYR A 424 -12.81 -18.70 -18.78
N ASP A 425 -13.14 -19.07 -20.01
CA ASP A 425 -12.32 -19.99 -20.79
C ASP A 425 -11.10 -19.28 -21.37
N VAL A 426 -9.94 -19.90 -21.27
CA VAL A 426 -8.65 -19.44 -21.77
C VAL A 426 -8.16 -20.41 -22.83
N VAL A 427 -7.82 -19.89 -24.00
CA VAL A 427 -7.26 -20.68 -25.11
C VAL A 427 -5.96 -20.05 -25.53
N ILE A 428 -4.89 -20.86 -25.60
CA ILE A 428 -3.55 -20.44 -25.98
C ILE A 428 -3.30 -20.83 -27.43
N SER A 429 -3.20 -19.82 -28.30
CA SER A 429 -2.92 -19.99 -29.73
C SER A 429 -1.42 -19.93 -30.06
N GLN A 430 -0.60 -19.32 -29.20
CA GLN A 430 0.87 -19.32 -29.31
C GLN A 430 1.50 -19.49 -27.93
N GLN A 431 2.40 -20.46 -27.80
CA GLN A 431 3.16 -20.69 -26.56
C GLN A 431 4.27 -19.63 -26.39
N PRO A 432 4.52 -19.14 -25.17
CA PRO A 432 5.65 -18.27 -24.92
C PRO A 432 6.98 -19.03 -25.03
N SER A 433 8.02 -18.36 -25.52
CA SER A 433 9.38 -18.91 -25.55
C SER A 433 10.43 -17.84 -25.25
N LYS A 434 11.60 -18.28 -24.77
CA LYS A 434 12.74 -17.43 -24.42
C LYS A 434 13.70 -17.28 -25.60
N GLY A 435 14.42 -16.17 -25.65
CA GLY A 435 15.53 -15.97 -26.57
C GLY A 435 16.73 -16.85 -26.20
N LYS A 436 17.41 -17.41 -27.21
CA LYS A 436 18.55 -18.31 -26.97
C LYS A 436 19.64 -18.21 -28.02
N LEU A 437 20.86 -18.52 -27.61
CA LEU A 437 22.00 -18.80 -28.47
C LEU A 437 22.59 -20.15 -28.05
N THR A 438 22.83 -21.03 -29.01
CA THR A 438 23.54 -22.29 -28.79
C THR A 438 24.85 -22.21 -29.55
N GLY A 439 25.97 -22.35 -28.84
CA GLY A 439 27.29 -22.43 -29.44
C GLY A 439 27.49 -23.74 -30.20
N ASP A 440 28.63 -23.82 -30.88
CA ASP A 440 29.11 -25.05 -31.49
C ASP A 440 29.73 -26.00 -30.44
N GLU A 441 30.08 -27.21 -30.85
CA GLU A 441 30.77 -28.18 -30.00
C GLU A 441 32.14 -27.62 -29.58
N LEU A 442 32.47 -27.72 -28.29
CA LEU A 442 33.76 -27.28 -27.74
C LEU A 442 34.92 -28.00 -28.44
N GLN A 443 35.95 -27.25 -28.83
CA GLN A 443 37.14 -27.78 -29.51
C GLN A 443 38.29 -28.04 -28.52
N LEU A 444 37.96 -28.45 -27.29
CA LEU A 444 38.93 -28.68 -26.20
C LEU A 444 38.50 -29.81 -25.27
N THR A 445 39.42 -30.23 -24.39
CA THR A 445 39.16 -31.19 -23.31
C THR A 445 39.44 -30.56 -21.95
N PHE A 446 38.65 -30.88 -20.93
CA PHE A 446 38.90 -30.42 -19.56
C PHE A 446 40.04 -31.22 -18.88
N PRO A 447 40.87 -30.58 -18.02
CA PRO A 447 40.74 -29.20 -17.53
C PRO A 447 41.17 -28.13 -18.55
N LEU A 448 40.44 -27.02 -18.57
CA LEU A 448 40.75 -25.85 -19.39
C LEU A 448 41.67 -24.91 -18.60
N ASP A 449 42.86 -24.62 -19.10
CA ASP A 449 43.79 -23.63 -18.56
C ASP A 449 43.75 -22.34 -19.39
N THR A 450 43.47 -21.20 -18.75
CA THR A 450 43.40 -19.89 -19.42
C THR A 450 44.76 -19.17 -19.51
N THR A 451 45.83 -19.78 -19.00
CA THR A 451 47.18 -19.19 -19.03
C THR A 451 47.62 -18.86 -20.46
N GLY A 452 47.89 -17.58 -20.72
CA GLY A 452 48.38 -17.09 -22.02
C GLY A 452 47.36 -17.13 -23.17
N LYS A 453 46.07 -17.35 -22.86
CA LYS A 453 44.96 -17.38 -23.81
C LYS A 453 44.04 -16.18 -23.61
N ASP A 454 43.44 -15.67 -24.68
CA ASP A 454 42.51 -14.55 -24.62
C ASP A 454 41.07 -15.01 -24.91
N TYR A 455 40.28 -15.26 -23.87
CA TYR A 455 38.85 -15.62 -24.01
C TYR A 455 37.93 -14.41 -23.82
N SER A 456 38.23 -13.32 -24.54
CA SER A 456 37.45 -12.09 -24.48
C SER A 456 36.33 -12.02 -25.52
N PHE A 457 35.18 -11.47 -25.14
CA PHE A 457 34.05 -11.28 -26.05
C PHE A 457 33.14 -10.13 -25.61
N LYS A 458 32.30 -9.67 -26.54
CA LYS A 458 31.12 -8.85 -26.23
C LYS A 458 29.88 -9.58 -26.70
N MET A 459 28.80 -9.38 -25.97
CA MET A 459 27.51 -9.96 -26.32
C MET A 459 26.39 -8.95 -26.14
N ARG A 460 25.26 -9.23 -26.77
CA ARG A 460 24.00 -8.52 -26.58
C ARG A 460 23.01 -9.43 -25.87
N VAL A 461 22.60 -9.03 -24.67
CA VAL A 461 21.57 -9.72 -23.86
C VAL A 461 20.29 -8.91 -23.96
N ASP A 462 19.30 -9.42 -24.69
CA ASP A 462 17.98 -8.79 -24.86
C ASP A 462 18.05 -7.33 -25.34
N GLY A 463 18.99 -7.03 -26.22
CA GLY A 463 19.23 -5.70 -26.76
C GLY A 463 20.37 -4.92 -26.09
N ILE A 464 20.83 -5.33 -24.90
CA ILE A 464 21.86 -4.64 -24.11
C ILE A 464 23.24 -5.18 -24.42
N GLU A 465 24.15 -4.32 -24.86
CA GLU A 465 25.53 -4.70 -25.16
C GLU A 465 26.41 -4.65 -23.90
N THR A 466 27.13 -5.74 -23.64
CA THR A 466 28.06 -5.84 -22.52
C THR A 466 29.30 -4.97 -22.76
N ASN A 467 30.03 -4.65 -21.69
CA ASN A 467 31.44 -4.30 -21.87
C ASN A 467 32.23 -5.54 -22.34
N LEU A 468 33.53 -5.37 -22.58
CA LEU A 468 34.39 -6.50 -22.89
C LEU A 468 34.44 -7.44 -21.67
N ILE A 469 33.94 -8.66 -21.85
CA ILE A 469 33.98 -9.73 -20.85
C ILE A 469 35.18 -10.61 -21.20
N SER A 470 36.00 -10.95 -20.21
CA SER A 470 37.10 -11.90 -20.34
C SER A 470 37.04 -12.90 -19.21
N LEU A 471 37.34 -14.17 -19.50
CA LEU A 471 37.67 -15.12 -18.44
C LEU A 471 38.92 -14.63 -17.68
N PRO A 472 39.01 -14.87 -16.35
CA PRO A 472 40.20 -14.59 -15.57
C PRO A 472 41.44 -15.28 -16.18
N SER A 473 42.55 -14.57 -16.23
CA SER A 473 43.85 -15.14 -16.61
C SER A 473 44.34 -16.12 -15.54
N ASP A 474 45.14 -17.10 -15.96
CA ASP A 474 45.83 -18.06 -15.08
C ASP A 474 44.87 -18.87 -14.18
N LYS A 475 43.66 -19.13 -14.68
CA LYS A 475 42.63 -19.93 -14.01
C LYS A 475 42.46 -21.27 -14.72
N VAL A 476 42.26 -22.33 -13.94
CA VAL A 476 42.02 -23.69 -14.43
C VAL A 476 40.59 -24.11 -14.11
N TYR A 477 39.80 -24.44 -15.13
CA TYR A 477 38.44 -24.99 -14.97
C TYR A 477 38.47 -26.51 -15.09
N ALA A 478 37.91 -27.22 -14.11
CA ALA A 478 37.88 -28.68 -14.09
C ALA A 478 36.77 -29.28 -14.96
N SER A 479 35.74 -28.51 -15.33
CA SER A 479 34.61 -29.01 -16.14
C SER A 479 33.89 -27.89 -16.91
N GLY A 480 33.12 -28.26 -17.95
CA GLY A 480 32.29 -27.33 -18.71
C GLY A 480 31.18 -26.68 -17.87
N ALA A 481 30.72 -27.36 -16.82
CA ALA A 481 29.78 -26.78 -15.86
C ALA A 481 30.42 -25.66 -15.04
N GLU A 482 31.69 -25.82 -14.62
CA GLU A 482 32.43 -24.77 -13.90
C GLU A 482 32.67 -23.55 -14.79
N LEU A 483 33.04 -23.78 -16.05
CA LEU A 483 33.18 -22.74 -17.05
C LEU A 483 31.85 -21.99 -17.28
N ALA A 484 30.74 -22.70 -17.46
CA ALA A 484 29.43 -22.09 -17.66
C ALA A 484 29.00 -21.22 -16.47
N MET A 485 29.27 -21.65 -15.23
CA MET A 485 28.98 -20.85 -14.04
C MET A 485 29.80 -19.55 -13.99
N ASP A 486 31.09 -19.60 -14.36
CA ASP A 486 31.94 -18.41 -14.36
C ASP A 486 31.55 -17.44 -15.48
N LEU A 487 31.24 -17.95 -16.68
CA LEU A 487 30.70 -17.16 -17.78
C LEU A 487 29.39 -16.48 -17.38
N GLN A 488 28.45 -17.22 -16.80
CA GLN A 488 27.19 -16.66 -16.30
C GLN A 488 27.43 -15.53 -15.28
N SER A 489 28.36 -15.73 -14.35
CA SER A 489 28.72 -14.73 -13.34
C SER A 489 29.29 -13.47 -13.97
N LEU A 490 30.28 -13.60 -14.85
CA LEU A 490 30.92 -12.48 -15.53
C LEU A 490 29.92 -11.68 -16.39
N ILE A 491 29.06 -12.37 -17.13
CA ILE A 491 28.02 -11.74 -17.96
C ILE A 491 27.01 -10.98 -17.09
N ASN A 492 26.51 -11.59 -16.02
CA ASN A 492 25.50 -10.97 -15.15
C ASN A 492 26.10 -9.89 -14.21
N LEU A 493 27.43 -9.87 -14.01
CA LEU A 493 28.16 -8.82 -13.28
C LEU A 493 28.51 -7.60 -14.13
N ASP A 494 28.43 -7.71 -15.46
CA ASP A 494 28.67 -6.59 -16.36
C ASP A 494 27.79 -5.38 -15.98
N SER A 495 28.39 -4.19 -15.96
CA SER A 495 27.71 -2.99 -15.48
C SER A 495 26.46 -2.65 -16.31
N ASN A 496 26.50 -2.87 -17.63
CA ASN A 496 25.39 -2.51 -18.52
C ASN A 496 24.23 -3.50 -18.34
N VAL A 497 24.52 -4.79 -18.26
CA VAL A 497 23.52 -5.85 -18.02
C VAL A 497 22.86 -5.67 -16.64
N LYS A 498 23.67 -5.40 -15.61
CA LYS A 498 23.18 -5.18 -14.24
C LYS A 498 22.33 -3.92 -14.11
N GLU A 499 22.74 -2.81 -14.72
CA GLU A 499 21.96 -1.57 -14.73
C GLU A 499 20.61 -1.75 -15.44
N ALA A 500 20.60 -2.51 -16.53
CA ALA A 500 19.37 -2.85 -17.28
C ALA A 500 18.51 -3.93 -16.60
N ARG A 501 19.01 -4.59 -15.54
CA ARG A 501 18.37 -5.73 -14.86
C ARG A 501 18.05 -6.88 -15.81
N ALA A 502 18.89 -7.06 -16.84
CA ALA A 502 18.85 -8.23 -17.69
C ALA A 502 19.66 -9.36 -17.05
N SER A 503 19.34 -10.60 -17.41
CA SER A 503 20.14 -11.76 -17.03
C SER A 503 19.89 -12.91 -17.99
N LEU A 504 20.85 -13.83 -18.02
CA LEU A 504 20.73 -15.08 -18.75
C LEU A 504 21.27 -16.24 -17.90
N ALA A 505 20.83 -17.43 -18.28
CA ALA A 505 21.39 -18.69 -17.85
C ALA A 505 22.40 -19.19 -18.88
N VAL A 506 23.57 -19.64 -18.41
CA VAL A 506 24.54 -20.38 -19.22
C VAL A 506 24.56 -21.82 -18.73
N SER A 507 24.40 -22.77 -19.64
CA SER A 507 24.55 -24.20 -19.34
C SER A 507 25.49 -24.87 -20.32
N TYR A 508 26.13 -25.94 -19.87
CA TYR A 508 26.92 -26.84 -20.71
C TYR A 508 26.15 -28.15 -20.88
N ASP A 509 25.86 -28.51 -22.13
CA ASP A 509 25.25 -29.78 -22.49
C ASP A 509 26.36 -30.80 -22.77
N ALA A 510 26.53 -31.77 -21.87
CA ALA A 510 27.58 -32.77 -21.96
C ALA A 510 27.35 -33.81 -23.08
N ASP A 511 26.10 -33.99 -23.54
CA ASP A 511 25.78 -34.93 -24.61
C ASP A 511 26.14 -34.35 -25.98
N THR A 512 25.96 -33.04 -26.15
CA THR A 512 26.27 -32.33 -27.40
C THR A 512 27.60 -31.57 -27.38
N GLY A 513 28.22 -31.43 -26.20
CA GLY A 513 29.45 -30.67 -26.02
C GLY A 513 29.29 -29.17 -26.26
N THR A 514 28.08 -28.61 -26.08
CA THR A 514 27.77 -27.20 -26.43
C THR A 514 27.50 -26.33 -25.21
N LEU A 515 27.83 -25.04 -25.33
CA LEU A 515 27.36 -24.00 -24.40
C LEU A 515 26.02 -23.43 -24.88
N GLN A 516 25.04 -23.34 -23.99
CA GLN A 516 23.74 -22.75 -24.25
C GLN A 516 23.53 -21.50 -23.40
N PHE A 517 23.15 -20.41 -24.06
CA PHE A 517 22.83 -19.14 -23.44
C PHE A 517 21.34 -18.89 -23.64
N ILE A 518 20.59 -18.78 -22.55
CA ILE A 518 19.14 -18.64 -22.59
C ILE A 518 18.78 -17.42 -21.76
N SER A 519 18.05 -16.46 -22.34
CA SER A 519 17.53 -15.32 -21.59
C SER A 519 16.65 -15.79 -20.42
N ASP A 520 16.72 -15.10 -19.30
CA ASP A 520 15.80 -15.38 -18.20
C ASP A 520 14.37 -14.90 -18.48
N ALA A 521 14.21 -13.96 -19.43
CA ALA A 521 12.94 -13.42 -19.85
C ALA A 521 12.28 -14.23 -20.99
N TYR A 522 10.96 -14.18 -21.04
CA TYR A 522 10.17 -14.67 -22.17
C TYR A 522 9.82 -13.52 -23.11
N GLY A 523 9.61 -13.81 -24.39
CA GLY A 523 8.95 -12.89 -25.31
C GLY A 523 9.74 -12.55 -26.56
N SER A 524 9.07 -11.87 -27.50
CA SER A 524 9.65 -11.54 -28.81
C SER A 524 10.81 -10.53 -28.76
N SER A 525 10.90 -9.75 -27.68
CA SER A 525 12.01 -8.82 -27.42
C SER A 525 13.29 -9.50 -26.95
N THR A 526 13.22 -10.78 -26.58
CA THR A 526 14.38 -11.50 -26.02
C THR A 526 15.21 -12.15 -27.12
N ARG A 527 16.54 -11.97 -27.06
CA ARG A 527 17.53 -12.58 -27.96
C ARG A 527 18.93 -12.43 -27.38
N ILE A 528 19.76 -13.46 -27.58
CA ILE A 528 21.17 -13.47 -27.18
C ILE A 528 22.03 -13.48 -28.43
N ASP A 529 22.94 -12.52 -28.56
CA ASP A 529 23.87 -12.43 -29.70
C ASP A 529 25.31 -12.29 -29.17
N ILE A 530 26.31 -12.88 -29.82
CA ILE A 530 27.73 -12.54 -29.61
C ILE A 530 28.11 -11.53 -30.69
N THR A 531 28.58 -10.35 -30.29
CA THR A 531 28.85 -9.22 -31.20
C THR A 531 30.34 -9.06 -31.51
N GLU A 532 31.21 -9.44 -30.58
CA GLU A 532 32.66 -9.48 -30.75
C GLU A 532 33.20 -10.75 -30.07
N ALA A 533 34.21 -11.39 -30.65
CA ALA A 533 34.86 -12.57 -30.11
C ALA A 533 36.36 -12.54 -30.44
N SER A 534 37.21 -12.92 -29.48
CA SER A 534 38.62 -13.20 -29.70
C SER A 534 38.82 -14.49 -30.50
N ASP A 535 40.03 -14.70 -31.03
CA ASP A 535 40.36 -15.89 -31.81
C ASP A 535 40.30 -17.17 -30.94
N ASP A 536 40.82 -17.12 -29.71
CA ASP A 536 40.81 -18.28 -28.79
C ASP A 536 39.38 -18.63 -28.32
N LEU A 537 38.40 -17.72 -28.42
CA LEU A 537 37.00 -18.01 -28.04
C LEU A 537 36.39 -19.15 -28.85
N ALA A 538 36.90 -19.40 -30.06
CA ALA A 538 36.50 -20.53 -30.90
C ALA A 538 36.79 -21.89 -30.22
N ASP A 539 37.79 -21.99 -29.34
CA ASP A 539 38.07 -23.20 -28.55
C ASP A 539 36.84 -23.55 -27.67
N LEU A 540 36.06 -22.55 -27.25
CA LEU A 540 34.84 -22.70 -26.45
C LEU A 540 33.58 -22.98 -27.28
N GLY A 541 33.70 -23.17 -28.60
CA GLY A 541 32.56 -23.30 -29.51
C GLY A 541 31.77 -22.00 -29.69
N LEU A 542 32.39 -20.84 -29.42
CA LEU A 542 31.75 -19.53 -29.49
C LEU A 542 32.38 -18.69 -30.59
N SER A 543 31.54 -18.00 -31.34
CA SER A 543 31.94 -17.04 -32.37
C SER A 543 30.89 -15.94 -32.48
N VAL A 544 31.16 -14.90 -33.28
CA VAL A 544 30.15 -13.87 -33.58
C VAL A 544 28.93 -14.52 -34.21
N ALA A 545 27.82 -14.53 -33.49
CA ALA A 545 26.62 -15.27 -33.84
C ALA A 545 25.36 -14.53 -33.38
N THR A 546 24.27 -14.70 -34.13
CA THR A 546 22.95 -14.15 -33.78
C THR A 546 22.06 -15.28 -33.26
N GLY A 547 21.45 -15.08 -32.11
CA GLY A 547 20.57 -16.07 -31.51
C GLY A 547 19.19 -16.11 -32.15
N VAL A 548 18.34 -16.99 -31.61
CA VAL A 548 16.92 -17.10 -31.96
C VAL A 548 16.11 -16.26 -30.99
N SER A 549 15.22 -15.41 -31.50
CA SER A 549 14.31 -14.62 -30.68
C SER A 549 13.27 -15.49 -29.98
N GLY A 550 12.87 -15.08 -28.77
CA GLY A 550 11.72 -15.65 -28.09
C GLY A 550 10.40 -15.34 -28.78
N LYS A 551 9.29 -15.79 -28.18
CA LYS A 551 7.92 -15.52 -28.66
C LYS A 551 7.04 -15.14 -27.49
N ASP A 552 6.18 -14.16 -27.69
CA ASP A 552 5.16 -13.81 -26.71
C ASP A 552 4.03 -14.86 -26.73
N VAL A 553 3.37 -15.05 -25.59
CA VAL A 553 2.13 -15.82 -25.53
C VAL A 553 1.05 -15.14 -26.39
N ALA A 554 0.15 -15.90 -27.00
CA ALA A 554 -1.05 -15.35 -27.63
C ALA A 554 -2.25 -16.26 -27.37
N GLY A 555 -3.45 -15.67 -27.29
CA GLY A 555 -4.64 -16.44 -26.95
C GLY A 555 -5.92 -15.61 -26.83
N THR A 556 -6.97 -16.25 -26.32
CA THR A 556 -8.26 -15.62 -26.01
C THR A 556 -8.66 -15.89 -24.57
N VAL A 557 -9.40 -14.97 -23.96
CA VAL A 557 -9.98 -15.11 -22.61
C VAL A 557 -11.47 -14.77 -22.69
N GLY A 558 -12.33 -15.68 -22.24
CA GLY A 558 -13.78 -15.56 -22.39
C GLY A 558 -14.22 -15.43 -23.86
N GLY A 559 -13.47 -16.05 -24.78
CA GLY A 559 -13.71 -15.96 -26.23
C GLY A 559 -13.28 -14.63 -26.89
N VAL A 560 -12.69 -13.69 -26.14
CA VAL A 560 -12.17 -12.43 -26.68
C VAL A 560 -10.66 -12.47 -26.78
N ALA A 561 -10.08 -11.99 -27.89
CA ALA A 561 -8.63 -11.94 -28.08
C ALA A 561 -7.93 -11.16 -26.94
N ALA A 562 -6.93 -11.78 -26.33
CA ALA A 562 -6.15 -11.22 -25.23
C ALA A 562 -4.81 -10.65 -25.73
N PHE A 563 -4.22 -9.75 -24.96
CA PHE A 563 -2.90 -9.18 -25.22
C PHE A 563 -1.85 -10.02 -24.53
N GLY A 564 -0.86 -10.51 -25.27
CA GLY A 564 0.26 -11.25 -24.71
C GLY A 564 1.55 -10.44 -24.71
N TYR A 565 2.34 -10.60 -23.66
CA TYR A 565 3.66 -9.99 -23.52
C TYR A 565 4.55 -10.95 -22.72
N GLY A 566 5.63 -11.45 -23.32
CA GLY A 566 6.42 -12.52 -22.73
C GLY A 566 5.56 -13.75 -22.47
N ASN A 567 5.53 -14.22 -21.22
CA ASN A 567 4.65 -15.29 -20.76
C ASN A 567 3.37 -14.79 -20.07
N VAL A 568 3.08 -13.48 -20.13
CA VAL A 568 1.91 -12.89 -19.49
C VAL A 568 0.79 -12.65 -20.51
N LEU A 569 -0.42 -13.12 -20.19
CA LEU A 569 -1.63 -12.93 -20.96
C LEU A 569 -2.61 -12.02 -20.21
N LEU A 570 -3.02 -10.93 -20.86
CA LEU A 570 -3.89 -9.89 -20.34
C LEU A 570 -5.22 -9.87 -21.13
N PRO A 571 -6.39 -10.03 -20.49
CA PRO A 571 -7.67 -9.92 -21.18
C PRO A 571 -7.89 -8.55 -21.81
N ALA A 572 -8.73 -8.51 -22.85
CA ALA A 572 -9.05 -7.26 -23.54
C ALA A 572 -9.73 -6.23 -22.60
N LEU A 573 -9.40 -4.96 -22.81
CA LEU A 573 -10.07 -3.84 -22.15
C LEU A 573 -11.56 -3.84 -22.49
N GLY A 574 -12.42 -3.59 -21.49
CA GLY A 574 -13.87 -3.64 -21.58
C GLY A 574 -14.48 -5.05 -21.49
N SER A 575 -13.68 -6.11 -21.51
CA SER A 575 -14.17 -7.48 -21.32
C SER A 575 -14.51 -7.74 -19.84
N PRO A 576 -15.39 -8.71 -19.51
CA PRO A 576 -15.66 -9.05 -18.11
C PRO A 576 -14.42 -9.51 -17.31
N ALA A 577 -13.45 -10.12 -18.00
CA ALA A 577 -12.19 -10.57 -17.44
C ALA A 577 -11.13 -9.45 -17.32
N GLU A 578 -11.46 -8.20 -17.69
CA GLU A 578 -10.54 -7.07 -17.64
C GLU A 578 -9.85 -6.96 -16.28
N GLY A 579 -8.54 -6.74 -16.32
CA GLY A 579 -7.72 -6.55 -15.13
C GLY A 579 -7.20 -7.85 -14.50
N LEU A 580 -7.61 -9.02 -14.98
CA LEU A 580 -6.86 -10.25 -14.68
C LEU A 580 -5.49 -10.19 -15.35
N THR A 581 -4.48 -10.70 -14.66
CA THR A 581 -3.15 -10.98 -15.24
C THR A 581 -2.90 -12.46 -15.08
N MET A 582 -2.62 -13.14 -16.19
CA MET A 582 -2.32 -14.57 -16.17
C MET A 582 -0.90 -14.81 -16.64
N THR A 583 -0.14 -15.58 -15.88
CA THR A 583 1.15 -16.11 -16.33
C THR A 583 0.91 -17.49 -16.93
N ILE A 584 1.45 -17.70 -18.13
CA ILE A 584 1.27 -18.91 -18.92
C ILE A 584 2.60 -19.64 -19.01
N GLU A 585 2.67 -20.81 -18.41
CA GLU A 585 3.81 -21.71 -18.58
C GLU A 585 3.64 -22.55 -19.87
N PRO A 586 4.73 -22.84 -20.59
CA PRO A 586 4.67 -23.70 -21.76
C PRO A 586 4.06 -25.07 -21.44
N GLY A 587 3.12 -25.54 -22.27
CA GLY A 587 2.64 -26.93 -22.25
C GLY A 587 1.13 -27.13 -22.28
N THR A 588 0.32 -26.13 -21.96
CA THR A 588 -1.15 -26.21 -22.08
C THR A 588 -1.68 -25.39 -23.26
N THR A 589 -2.69 -25.91 -23.96
CA THR A 589 -3.37 -25.20 -25.07
C THR A 589 -4.69 -24.55 -24.65
N SER A 590 -5.26 -24.94 -23.51
CA SER A 590 -6.52 -24.39 -23.01
C SER A 590 -6.75 -24.70 -21.53
N GLY A 591 -7.54 -23.88 -20.86
CA GLY A 591 -8.04 -24.11 -19.50
C GLY A 591 -9.16 -23.13 -19.16
N SER A 592 -9.82 -23.26 -18.03
CA SER A 592 -10.72 -22.25 -17.46
C SER A 592 -10.11 -21.61 -16.21
N VAL A 593 -10.35 -20.32 -16.05
CA VAL A 593 -9.98 -19.53 -14.88
C VAL A 593 -11.23 -19.02 -14.19
N THR A 594 -11.30 -19.12 -12.87
CA THR A 594 -12.40 -18.59 -12.07
C THR A 594 -11.89 -17.51 -11.13
N PHE A 595 -12.63 -16.42 -11.04
CA PHE A 595 -12.39 -15.33 -10.12
C PHE A 595 -13.63 -15.08 -9.26
N SER A 596 -13.43 -15.10 -7.94
CA SER A 596 -14.37 -14.59 -6.94
C SER A 596 -13.73 -13.38 -6.27
N ARG A 597 -14.51 -12.31 -6.10
CA ARG A 597 -14.09 -11.14 -5.34
C ARG A 597 -14.30 -11.32 -3.82
N GLY A 598 -14.98 -12.39 -3.42
CA GLY A 598 -15.45 -12.55 -2.05
C GLY A 598 -16.58 -11.57 -1.69
N PHE A 599 -17.25 -11.86 -0.59
CA PHE A 599 -18.26 -10.98 0.00
C PHE A 599 -17.66 -9.62 0.36
N SER A 600 -16.49 -9.64 1.00
CA SER A 600 -15.80 -8.46 1.51
C SER A 600 -15.43 -7.50 0.40
N GLY A 601 -14.78 -7.99 -0.67
CA GLY A 601 -14.42 -7.14 -1.81
C GLY A 601 -15.64 -6.62 -2.57
N THR A 602 -16.75 -7.38 -2.61
CA THR A 602 -18.01 -6.93 -3.23
C THR A 602 -18.64 -5.78 -2.41
N MET A 603 -18.66 -5.91 -1.08
CA MET A 603 -19.15 -4.87 -0.17
C MET A 603 -18.27 -3.62 -0.21
N SER A 604 -16.96 -3.78 -0.08
CA SER A 604 -16.00 -2.66 -0.14
C SER A 604 -16.07 -1.93 -1.48
N ASN A 605 -16.17 -2.63 -2.61
CA ASN A 605 -16.32 -1.97 -3.91
C ASN A 605 -17.60 -1.14 -3.99
N LEU A 606 -18.75 -1.68 -3.54
CA LEU A 606 -19.99 -0.93 -3.52
C LEU A 606 -19.84 0.34 -2.67
N ILE A 607 -19.33 0.22 -1.44
CA ILE A 607 -19.21 1.36 -0.53
C ILE A 607 -18.22 2.40 -1.10
N ASN A 608 -17.07 1.95 -1.61
CA ASN A 608 -16.06 2.83 -2.19
C ASN A 608 -16.56 3.59 -3.43
N ASP A 609 -17.43 2.99 -4.24
CA ASP A 609 -18.06 3.69 -5.37
C ASP A 609 -18.95 4.86 -4.94
N TYR A 610 -19.57 4.79 -3.76
CA TYR A 610 -20.33 5.90 -3.19
C TYR A 610 -19.43 6.92 -2.47
N LEU A 611 -18.37 6.47 -1.80
CA LEU A 611 -17.49 7.29 -0.96
C LEU A 611 -16.38 8.04 -1.70
N LYS A 612 -15.99 7.59 -2.91
CA LYS A 612 -14.90 8.20 -3.67
C LYS A 612 -15.12 9.70 -3.91
N SER A 613 -14.04 10.45 -4.14
CA SER A 613 -14.08 11.90 -4.36
C SER A 613 -14.92 12.30 -5.58
N SER A 614 -15.01 11.43 -6.57
CA SER A 614 -15.91 11.55 -7.74
C SER A 614 -17.15 10.64 -7.60
N GLY A 615 -17.56 10.36 -6.37
CA GLY A 615 -18.63 9.41 -6.04
C GLY A 615 -19.99 10.08 -5.95
N VAL A 616 -21.03 9.25 -5.94
CA VAL A 616 -22.42 9.69 -6.02
C VAL A 616 -22.84 10.53 -4.79
N ILE A 617 -22.28 10.24 -3.61
CA ILE A 617 -22.53 11.06 -2.41
C ILE A 617 -21.97 12.46 -2.59
N LYS A 618 -20.73 12.59 -3.08
CA LYS A 618 -20.09 13.89 -3.30
C LYS A 618 -20.84 14.72 -4.35
N GLU A 619 -21.27 14.10 -5.45
CA GLU A 619 -22.09 14.77 -6.47
C GLU A 619 -23.41 15.30 -5.89
N ARG A 620 -24.03 14.53 -4.98
CA ARG A 620 -25.25 14.92 -4.29
C ARG A 620 -25.02 16.08 -3.32
N GLU A 621 -23.97 16.02 -2.50
CA GLU A 621 -23.55 17.12 -1.63
C GLU A 621 -23.31 18.41 -2.43
N ASP A 622 -22.63 18.32 -3.57
CA ASP A 622 -22.41 19.47 -4.45
C ASP A 622 -23.71 20.03 -5.02
N SER A 623 -24.67 19.16 -5.35
CA SER A 623 -26.00 19.58 -5.77
C SER A 623 -26.75 20.30 -4.65
N ILE A 624 -26.70 19.79 -3.43
CA ILE A 624 -27.36 20.38 -2.26
C ILE A 624 -26.72 21.74 -1.92
N ASN A 625 -25.39 21.85 -1.98
CA ASN A 625 -24.67 23.11 -1.77
C ASN A 625 -25.03 24.18 -2.82
N ARG A 626 -25.21 23.78 -4.08
CA ARG A 626 -25.74 24.66 -5.12
C ARG A 626 -27.17 25.11 -4.81
N ASP A 627 -27.99 24.22 -4.27
CA ASP A 627 -29.37 24.55 -3.86
C ASP A 627 -29.41 25.51 -2.67
N ILE A 628 -28.55 25.32 -1.66
CA ILE A 628 -28.37 26.24 -0.52
C ILE A 628 -27.98 27.63 -1.05
N THR A 629 -27.00 27.68 -1.96
CA THR A 629 -26.55 28.94 -2.58
C THR A 629 -27.69 29.64 -3.31
N ARG A 630 -28.53 28.88 -4.02
CA ARG A 630 -29.71 29.42 -4.72
C ARG A 630 -30.77 29.95 -3.76
N VAL A 631 -31.05 29.22 -2.67
CA VAL A 631 -31.97 29.69 -1.63
C VAL A 631 -31.44 30.96 -0.96
N GLY A 632 -30.13 31.07 -0.70
CA GLY A 632 -29.51 32.30 -0.21
C GLY A 632 -29.72 33.50 -1.14
N LYS A 633 -29.58 33.30 -2.46
CA LYS A 633 -29.91 34.34 -3.46
C LYS A 633 -31.40 34.70 -3.46
N ASP A 634 -32.30 33.74 -3.24
CA ASP A 634 -33.74 33.98 -3.13
C ASP A 634 -34.08 34.78 -1.85
N GLU A 635 -33.39 34.52 -0.73
CA GLU A 635 -33.49 35.29 0.52
C GLU A 635 -33.04 36.75 0.29
N GLU A 636 -31.89 36.97 -0.35
CA GLU A 636 -31.41 38.32 -0.70
C GLU A 636 -32.37 39.05 -1.66
N ALA A 637 -32.96 38.32 -2.62
CA ALA A 637 -33.93 38.90 -3.54
C ALA A 637 -35.27 39.20 -2.85
N LEU A 638 -35.67 38.44 -1.84
CA LEU A 638 -36.83 38.74 -1.00
C LEU A 638 -36.55 40.00 -0.17
N GLU A 639 -35.40 40.09 0.48
CA GLU A 639 -35.05 41.23 1.33
C GLU A 639 -35.00 42.54 0.52
N ARG A 640 -34.38 42.51 -0.67
CA ARG A 640 -34.40 43.67 -1.59
C ARG A 640 -35.82 44.10 -1.99
N ARG A 641 -36.73 43.14 -2.20
CA ARG A 641 -38.14 43.43 -2.51
C ARG A 641 -38.89 44.00 -1.31
N SER A 642 -38.63 43.45 -0.11
CA SER A 642 -39.20 43.94 1.15
C SER A 642 -38.77 45.36 1.45
N GLU A 643 -37.50 45.71 1.20
CA GLU A 643 -36.99 47.08 1.38
C GLU A 643 -37.60 48.07 0.37
N ALA A 644 -37.75 47.67 -0.90
CA ALA A 644 -38.45 48.49 -1.89
C ALA A 644 -39.94 48.71 -1.52
N TYR A 645 -40.59 47.66 -1.00
CA TYR A 645 -41.97 47.76 -0.50
C TYR A 645 -42.08 48.68 0.72
N ARG A 646 -41.13 48.57 1.67
CA ARG A 646 -40.99 49.47 2.82
C ARG A 646 -40.86 50.93 2.37
N ALA A 647 -39.93 51.23 1.47
CA ALA A 647 -39.72 52.59 0.95
C ALA A 647 -40.99 53.15 0.30
N ARG A 648 -41.73 52.32 -0.45
CA ARG A 648 -43.01 52.70 -1.03
C ARG A 648 -44.05 53.04 0.04
N LEU A 649 -44.23 52.20 1.05
CA LEU A 649 -45.13 52.47 2.17
C LEU A 649 -44.75 53.75 2.92
N MET A 650 -43.46 53.97 3.20
CA MET A 650 -42.97 55.20 3.83
C MET A 650 -43.34 56.44 3.00
N SER A 651 -43.15 56.39 1.67
CA SER A 651 -43.53 57.51 0.78
C SER A 651 -45.04 57.79 0.81
N GLN A 652 -45.86 56.74 0.89
CA GLN A 652 -47.32 56.87 0.99
C GLN A 652 -47.72 57.48 2.34
N PHE A 653 -47.12 57.04 3.45
CA PHE A 653 -47.38 57.62 4.77
C PHE A 653 -46.96 59.09 4.86
N GLN A 654 -45.81 59.47 4.28
CA GLN A 654 -45.38 60.87 4.22
C GLN A 654 -46.35 61.73 3.40
N ALA A 655 -46.82 61.24 2.24
CA ALA A 655 -47.80 61.95 1.43
C ALA A 655 -49.14 62.11 2.17
N MET A 656 -49.60 61.07 2.86
CA MET A 656 -50.80 61.13 3.70
C MET A 656 -50.63 62.12 4.86
N GLU A 657 -49.47 62.15 5.52
CA GLU A 657 -49.17 63.10 6.60
C GLU A 657 -49.14 64.55 6.10
N ALA A 658 -48.64 64.80 4.87
CA ALA A 658 -48.69 66.10 4.24
C ALA A 658 -50.14 66.54 3.93
N ILE A 659 -50.98 65.62 3.43
CA ILE A 659 -52.40 65.88 3.19
C ILE A 659 -53.13 66.16 4.52
N VAL A 660 -52.90 65.36 5.57
CA VAL A 660 -53.49 65.57 6.89
C VAL A 660 -53.04 66.89 7.50
N ARG A 661 -51.77 67.27 7.35
CA ARG A 661 -51.29 68.61 7.75
C ARG A 661 -52.00 69.73 7.00
N SER A 662 -52.17 69.60 5.68
CA SER A 662 -52.92 70.56 4.85
C SER A 662 -54.39 70.63 5.23
N LEU A 663 -55.03 69.51 5.57
CA LEU A 663 -56.42 69.46 6.02
C LEU A 663 -56.56 70.08 7.41
N ASN A 664 -55.63 69.81 8.33
CA ASN A 664 -55.59 70.42 9.65
C ASN A 664 -55.35 71.93 9.56
N SER A 665 -54.44 72.40 8.70
CA SER A 665 -54.24 73.85 8.48
C SER A 665 -55.45 74.51 7.85
N THR A 666 -56.14 73.82 6.93
CA THR A 666 -57.41 74.30 6.35
C THR A 666 -58.51 74.33 7.42
N GLY A 667 -58.56 73.31 8.29
CA GLY A 667 -59.44 73.27 9.45
C GLY A 667 -59.18 74.42 10.41
N SER A 668 -57.93 74.65 10.82
CA SER A 668 -57.55 75.79 11.66
C SER A 668 -57.81 77.15 10.99
N PHE A 669 -57.67 77.23 9.67
CA PHE A 669 -58.02 78.42 8.89
C PHE A 669 -59.54 78.66 8.88
N LEU A 670 -60.34 77.60 8.69
CA LEU A 670 -61.79 77.66 8.76
C LEU A 670 -62.29 77.97 10.17
N ASP A 671 -61.68 77.39 11.21
CA ASP A 671 -61.95 77.72 12.61
C ASP A 671 -61.58 79.17 12.90
N GLY A 672 -60.43 79.66 12.41
CA GLY A 672 -60.04 81.06 12.53
C GLY A 672 -60.93 82.03 11.74
N ILE A 673 -61.55 81.59 10.64
CA ILE A 673 -62.60 82.34 9.95
C ILE A 673 -63.89 82.33 10.77
N LEU A 674 -64.27 81.18 11.32
CA LEU A 674 -65.44 81.03 12.18
C LEU A 674 -65.35 81.94 13.41
N ASP A 675 -64.15 82.06 13.99
CA ASP A 675 -63.82 82.93 15.13
C ASP A 675 -63.78 84.42 14.75
N ARG A 676 -63.68 84.74 13.45
CA ARG A 676 -63.65 86.10 12.89
C ARG A 676 -64.94 86.50 12.17
N LEU A 677 -65.96 85.63 12.13
CA LEU A 677 -67.27 86.00 11.62
C LEU A 677 -67.94 87.01 12.58
N PRO A 678 -68.42 88.16 12.09
CA PRO A 678 -68.93 89.26 12.93
C PRO A 678 -70.29 88.99 13.62
N PHE A 679 -70.68 87.72 13.84
CA PHE A 679 -71.95 87.36 14.50
C PHE A 679 -71.84 86.32 15.63
N THR A 680 -70.64 86.07 16.18
CA THR A 680 -70.48 85.35 17.46
C THR A 680 -69.95 86.23 18.60
N ALA A 681 -69.94 87.55 18.42
CA ALA A 681 -69.91 88.49 19.54
C ALA A 681 -71.21 88.37 20.35
N LYS A 682 -71.19 87.55 21.40
CA LYS A 682 -71.92 87.88 22.63
C LYS A 682 -70.92 88.49 23.61
N SER A 683 -70.98 89.82 23.74
CA SER A 683 -70.50 90.71 24.82
C SER A 683 -69.33 90.19 25.69
N SER A 684 -68.19 90.85 25.79
CA SER A 684 -67.91 92.30 25.74
C SER A 684 -66.48 92.55 25.28
#